data_AF-A0A9X3ND85-F1
#
_entry.id   AF-A0A9X3ND85-F1
#
_cell.length_a   1.000
_cell.length_b   1.000
_cell.length_c   1.000
_cell.angle_alpha   90.00
_cell.angle_beta   90.00
_cell.angle_gamma   90.00
#
_symmetry.space_group_name_H-M   'P 1'
#
loop_
_entity.id
_entity.type
_entity.pdbx_description
1 polymer ?
#
loop_
_entity_poly.entity_id
_entity_poly.type
_entity_poly.pdbx_seq_one_letter_code
_entity_poly.pdbx_strand_id
1 'polypeptide(L)'
;MIARPRVEDRLRVALERGPVAVVAPAGAGKSAALTGALRGWDGPVVWHVCTPRDADAGRLLVGVLRALRRVVPGAADVLLEQLLEPGAAVDPLSVVEALLDELAVLVDPVVLVLDDGEHLSASDALAALLDADVAVLRTVLLSRTRPSLRLARRAAAGTLTLFDEDDLRFDAAECAALLAERDGREPSEDAVVSALATTHGWPLGLALGVGAGDELEQYVVEELLDPLDAAARAAVLDSAIDGSLPPVAREHAWHPLVREALRARWRLERPAAARAALLARVAGELLAAGRAADAVDAWLEAEQPEAAIAAMTEAAPEVLRAAPGTVRAWLDALPETAAARADVAWLEGRLAASEGRMREAAAHYTRALGAAAPAGSAPARVAADSSSPDPTAGSQADLAAGSPPGPAVVLDDDRRDVALFGLMECAYFLGEPALGEPVRDLLGAPEALAGRPLGLLAAAWFGINLAAHGEIEAGVALAERAFAQDGGELAREFEPLLRTFAEVPFGGHAALRATLEALEAGRGGEFPEWMASIRGFVEADAGFRDAAVEHARRMVDRAGTRHWQSLGHVQLAWALAAAGRLNEAETALAPLADRGFEGWPSCWVDIGLALVAHGRGDTTTARDRAERALRSAATGPLFLRGIVACDLAPVLDPPRARALVEETLAAVVGDHARGRLRAERAALGAADEPRGAGDRDATGASSADDADSASGADSAGAASSAGGASGADGADGAADALDDVHAALAAGPDVVRAEWTLLRGPVWDALERGELEAEAVVALVDAAFPGRPELLELAAHPTAAVRAAVGPVVARSGHPAAAGRLKVLREDADPTVVERARRGGAPETPPLNVRLFGGFEVRRGEWPVEAWSRPTAARLVRFLLVQEGVPAPQDLIFEALWPGRDPGSAKSQLQVAVSRARTVIDTPEAAESAIVFADGAYRIALPERDRVDTEAFAQAAAAALAATGSLRRPALEQAAQLWGGPPLPEERYAGWADTWRERLQASYHRVLNALAAEQRAANDEPAVIETARRLTTDDPLDEGAHRLLIEAYARTGRPALALRQYLTCRRALVDGLGVEPSAETRALQEAVLAGRSV
;
A
#
# COMPACT_ATOMS: atom_id res chain seq x y z
N MET A 1 52.68 -0.49 9.05
CA MET A 1 52.09 -0.45 7.69
C MET A 1 52.90 0.57 6.90
N ILE A 2 53.50 0.12 5.81
CA ILE A 2 54.41 0.93 4.99
C ILE A 2 53.60 1.77 4.02
N ALA A 3 54.01 3.02 3.82
CA ALA A 3 53.37 3.90 2.84
C ALA A 3 53.59 3.34 1.42
N ARG A 4 52.53 3.32 0.61
CA ARG A 4 52.57 2.84 -0.77
C ARG A 4 52.10 3.92 -1.75
N PRO A 5 52.90 4.98 -1.99
CA PRO A 5 52.45 6.17 -2.72
C PRO A 5 51.90 5.85 -4.11
N ARG A 6 52.52 4.89 -4.83
CA ARG A 6 52.10 4.49 -6.18
C ARG A 6 50.64 4.04 -6.25
N VAL A 7 50.22 3.14 -5.35
CA VAL A 7 48.85 2.60 -5.37
C VAL A 7 47.89 3.52 -4.62
N GLU A 8 48.35 4.15 -3.54
CA GLU A 8 47.55 5.09 -2.75
C GLU A 8 47.13 6.30 -3.59
N ASP A 9 48.05 6.89 -4.37
CA ASP A 9 47.77 8.04 -5.23
C ASP A 9 46.83 7.65 -6.38
N ARG A 10 47.01 6.46 -6.98
CA ARG A 10 46.11 5.97 -8.04
C ARG A 10 44.69 5.73 -7.51
N LEU A 11 44.56 5.13 -6.33
CA LEU A 11 43.26 4.93 -5.68
C LEU A 11 42.60 6.27 -5.35
N ARG A 12 43.36 7.26 -4.84
CA ARG A 12 42.84 8.60 -4.54
C ARG A 12 42.27 9.29 -5.78
N VAL A 13 43.03 9.27 -6.88
CA VAL A 13 42.56 9.82 -8.18
C VAL A 13 41.33 9.08 -8.71
N ALA A 14 41.24 7.76 -8.49
CA ALA A 14 40.08 6.98 -8.90
C ALA A 14 38.82 7.32 -8.09
N LEU A 15 38.96 7.46 -6.76
CA LEU A 15 37.87 7.84 -5.84
C LEU A 15 37.27 9.21 -6.16
N GLU A 16 38.09 10.14 -6.64
CA GLU A 16 37.62 11.47 -7.08
C GLU A 16 36.76 11.40 -8.36
N ARG A 17 36.94 10.38 -9.19
CA ARG A 17 36.25 10.23 -10.49
C ARG A 17 34.97 9.42 -10.41
N GLY A 18 34.84 8.55 -9.42
CA GLY A 18 33.62 7.78 -9.17
C GLY A 18 33.86 6.48 -8.43
N PRO A 19 32.94 5.50 -8.54
CA PRO A 19 33.01 4.28 -7.77
C PRO A 19 34.24 3.44 -8.15
N VAL A 20 34.83 2.80 -7.15
CA VAL A 20 36.06 2.01 -7.28
C VAL A 20 35.79 0.59 -6.85
N ALA A 21 36.23 -0.39 -7.64
CA ALA A 21 36.31 -1.78 -7.20
C ALA A 21 37.76 -2.23 -7.15
N VAL A 22 38.16 -2.84 -6.04
CA VAL A 22 39.47 -3.46 -5.85
C VAL A 22 39.27 -4.96 -5.70
N VAL A 23 39.61 -5.71 -6.75
CA VAL A 23 39.42 -7.15 -6.82
C VAL A 23 40.75 -7.86 -6.85
N ALA A 24 41.15 -8.40 -5.72
CA ALA A 24 42.41 -9.13 -5.59
C ALA A 24 42.32 -10.17 -4.48
N PRO A 25 43.14 -11.23 -4.50
CA PRO A 25 43.14 -12.26 -3.46
C PRO A 25 43.33 -11.69 -2.05
N ALA A 26 43.02 -12.50 -1.04
CA ALA A 26 43.31 -12.11 0.34
C ALA A 26 44.82 -11.87 0.53
N GLY A 27 45.21 -10.98 1.44
CA GLY A 27 46.62 -10.61 1.66
C GLY A 27 47.25 -9.73 0.58
N ALA A 28 46.55 -9.44 -0.52
CA ALA A 28 46.97 -8.47 -1.54
C ALA A 28 47.02 -7.01 -1.06
N GLY A 29 46.71 -6.75 0.22
CA GLY A 29 46.79 -5.42 0.81
C GLY A 29 45.67 -4.46 0.37
N LYS A 30 44.52 -4.97 -0.08
CA LYS A 30 43.36 -4.16 -0.51
C LYS A 30 42.96 -3.09 0.52
N SER A 31 42.60 -3.53 1.73
CA SER A 31 42.16 -2.64 2.81
C SER A 31 43.29 -1.71 3.28
N ALA A 32 44.54 -2.18 3.26
CA ALA A 32 45.71 -1.37 3.58
C ALA A 32 45.96 -0.25 2.55
N ALA A 33 45.89 -0.56 1.25
CA ALA A 33 46.04 0.39 0.17
C ALA A 33 44.93 1.43 0.17
N LEU A 34 43.67 1.01 0.38
CA LEU A 34 42.55 1.94 0.53
C LEU A 34 42.69 2.82 1.77
N THR A 35 43.05 2.23 2.92
CA THR A 35 43.28 2.99 4.16
C THR A 35 44.39 4.03 3.97
N GLY A 36 45.46 3.69 3.27
CA GLY A 36 46.53 4.63 2.89
C GLY A 36 46.05 5.72 1.95
N ALA A 37 45.25 5.39 0.94
CA ALA A 37 44.68 6.35 -0.01
C ALA A 37 43.74 7.37 0.67
N LEU A 38 42.99 6.91 1.68
CA LEU A 38 42.08 7.72 2.50
C LEU A 38 42.79 8.53 3.60
N ARG A 39 44.12 8.36 3.80
CA ARG A 39 44.88 9.25 4.69
C ARG A 39 44.91 10.66 4.10
N GLY A 40 44.21 11.59 4.75
CA GLY A 40 44.02 12.95 4.27
C GLY A 40 42.69 13.19 3.57
N TRP A 41 41.76 12.24 3.63
CA TRP A 41 40.36 12.49 3.31
C TRP A 41 39.68 13.24 4.45
N ASP A 42 39.11 14.40 4.18
CA ASP A 42 38.47 15.24 5.19
C ASP A 42 36.99 14.88 5.45
N GLY A 43 36.37 14.10 4.56
CA GLY A 43 34.96 13.68 4.66
C GLY A 43 34.71 12.41 5.47
N PRO A 44 33.43 12.00 5.66
CA PRO A 44 33.09 10.79 6.41
C PRO A 44 33.46 9.52 5.66
N VAL A 45 34.01 8.53 6.37
CA VAL A 45 34.30 7.19 5.83
C VAL A 45 33.47 6.17 6.60
N VAL A 46 32.55 5.52 5.88
CA VAL A 46 31.66 4.48 6.40
C VAL A 46 32.16 3.13 5.93
N TRP A 47 32.42 2.22 6.86
CA TRP A 47 32.91 0.87 6.55
C TRP A 47 31.86 -0.17 6.92
N HIS A 48 31.41 -0.95 5.93
CA HIS A 48 30.52 -2.09 6.12
C HIS A 48 31.22 -3.36 5.61
N VAL A 49 31.36 -4.36 6.47
CA VAL A 49 31.92 -5.66 6.09
C VAL A 49 30.76 -6.55 5.66
N CYS A 50 30.74 -6.91 4.38
CA CYS A 50 29.69 -7.69 3.78
C CYS A 50 29.75 -9.16 4.21
N THR A 51 28.59 -9.73 4.44
CA THR A 51 28.38 -11.14 4.77
C THR A 51 27.56 -11.81 3.67
N PRO A 52 27.51 -13.16 3.60
CA PRO A 52 26.64 -13.85 2.64
C PRO A 52 25.17 -13.41 2.66
N ARG A 53 24.70 -12.83 3.77
CA ARG A 53 23.32 -12.35 3.93
C ARG A 53 23.06 -11.00 3.28
N ASP A 54 24.11 -10.22 3.04
CA ASP A 54 24.01 -8.93 2.34
C ASP A 54 23.79 -9.11 0.83
N ALA A 55 23.69 -10.37 0.35
CA ALA A 55 23.11 -10.68 -0.95
C ALA A 55 21.63 -10.25 -1.06
N ASP A 56 20.92 -10.16 0.07
CA ASP A 56 19.59 -9.57 0.15
C ASP A 56 19.68 -8.04 0.26
N ALA A 57 18.94 -7.32 -0.59
CA ALA A 57 19.01 -5.87 -0.69
C ALA A 57 18.59 -5.15 0.61
N GLY A 58 17.55 -5.64 1.29
CA GLY A 58 17.07 -5.06 2.54
C GLY A 58 18.11 -5.21 3.66
N ARG A 59 18.76 -6.38 3.75
CA ARG A 59 19.84 -6.60 4.72
C ARG A 59 21.06 -5.74 4.47
N LEU A 60 21.51 -5.64 3.22
CA LEU A 60 22.61 -4.76 2.86
C LEU A 60 22.32 -3.32 3.30
N LEU A 61 21.12 -2.82 3.01
CA LEU A 61 20.71 -1.46 3.37
C LEU A 61 20.64 -1.26 4.89
N VAL A 62 20.03 -2.18 5.64
CA VAL A 62 20.03 -2.12 7.11
C VAL A 62 21.46 -2.09 7.67
N GLY A 63 22.37 -2.90 7.09
CA GLY A 63 23.79 -2.91 7.46
C GLY A 63 24.47 -1.57 7.20
N VAL A 64 24.31 -1.04 5.99
CA VAL A 64 24.86 0.26 5.56
C VAL A 64 24.32 1.41 6.40
N LEU A 65 23.00 1.48 6.63
CA LEU A 65 22.37 2.54 7.44
C LEU A 65 22.85 2.50 8.89
N ARG A 66 23.01 1.29 9.48
CA ARG A 66 23.60 1.14 10.81
C ARG A 66 25.07 1.54 10.87
N ALA A 67 25.85 1.24 9.84
CA ALA A 67 27.24 1.67 9.74
C ALA A 67 27.34 3.20 9.61
N LEU A 68 26.48 3.80 8.78
CA LEU A 68 26.42 5.23 8.56
C LEU A 68 26.06 6.00 9.83
N ARG A 69 25.01 5.58 10.54
CA ARG A 69 24.58 6.19 11.81
C ARG A 69 25.71 6.31 12.85
N ARG A 70 26.69 5.39 12.84
CA ARG A 70 27.84 5.43 13.76
C ARG A 70 28.85 6.52 13.41
N VAL A 71 28.96 6.85 12.12
CA VAL A 71 29.94 7.79 11.57
C VAL A 71 29.34 9.19 11.42
N VAL A 72 28.06 9.27 11.05
CA VAL A 72 27.29 10.50 10.86
C VAL A 72 26.06 10.45 11.77
N PRO A 73 26.17 10.93 13.03
CA PRO A 73 25.06 10.90 13.99
C PRO A 73 23.85 11.69 13.48
N GLY A 74 22.65 11.10 13.54
CA GLY A 74 21.41 11.72 13.06
C GLY A 74 21.11 11.49 11.58
N ALA A 75 22.05 10.94 10.80
CA ALA A 75 21.78 10.47 9.45
C ALA A 75 21.21 9.04 9.51
N ALA A 76 20.29 8.72 8.59
CA ALA A 76 19.66 7.42 8.41
C ALA A 76 18.80 6.90 9.56
N ASP A 77 18.56 7.67 10.63
CA ASP A 77 17.75 7.21 11.78
C ASP A 77 16.29 6.95 11.37
N VAL A 78 15.69 7.87 10.63
CA VAL A 78 14.30 7.73 10.13
C VAL A 78 14.20 6.61 9.10
N LEU A 79 15.18 6.52 8.18
CA LEU A 79 15.21 5.45 7.18
C LEU A 79 15.37 4.08 7.81
N LEU A 80 16.19 3.97 8.85
CA LEU A 80 16.37 2.74 9.60
C LEU A 80 15.11 2.38 10.39
N GLU A 81 14.44 3.36 11.01
CA GLU A 81 13.15 3.15 11.67
C GLU A 81 12.09 2.67 10.67
N GLN A 82 11.97 3.32 9.52
CA GLN A 82 11.03 2.95 8.45
C GLN A 82 11.30 1.54 7.89
N LEU A 83 12.57 1.18 7.64
CA LEU A 83 12.92 -0.18 7.20
C LEU A 83 12.63 -1.26 8.24
N LEU A 84 12.64 -0.89 9.52
CA LEU A 84 12.39 -1.81 10.63
C LEU A 84 10.93 -1.76 11.11
N GLU A 85 10.12 -0.85 10.58
CA GLU A 85 8.74 -0.62 11.00
C GLU A 85 7.83 -1.80 10.61
N PRO A 86 6.95 -2.27 11.51
CA PRO A 86 6.01 -3.34 11.17
C PRO A 86 5.05 -2.90 10.06
N GLY A 87 5.09 -3.56 8.90
CA GLY A 87 4.21 -3.26 7.77
C GLY A 87 4.85 -2.45 6.64
N ALA A 88 6.07 -1.93 6.80
CA ALA A 88 6.72 -1.19 5.72
C ALA A 88 7.37 -2.14 4.69
N ALA A 89 6.81 -2.25 3.48
CA ALA A 89 7.54 -2.80 2.35
C ALA A 89 8.30 -1.67 1.65
N VAL A 90 9.55 -1.48 2.03
CA VAL A 90 10.37 -0.41 1.48
C VAL A 90 11.12 -0.93 0.26
N ASP A 91 10.84 -0.33 -0.89
CA ASP A 91 11.59 -0.59 -2.12
C ASP A 91 13.07 -0.19 -1.91
N PRO A 92 14.04 -1.10 -2.13
CA PRO A 92 15.44 -0.83 -1.88
C PRO A 92 16.01 0.37 -2.66
N LEU A 93 15.48 0.66 -3.86
CA LEU A 93 15.89 1.83 -4.63
C LEU A 93 15.43 3.11 -3.95
N SER A 94 14.16 3.17 -3.53
CA SER A 94 13.58 4.29 -2.78
C SER A 94 14.36 4.59 -1.49
N VAL A 95 14.86 3.55 -0.80
CA VAL A 95 15.75 3.71 0.37
C VAL A 95 17.06 4.38 -0.02
N VAL A 96 17.70 3.92 -1.10
CA VAL A 96 18.98 4.48 -1.55
C VAL A 96 18.78 5.93 -1.99
N GLU A 97 17.70 6.24 -2.72
CA GLU A 97 17.38 7.62 -3.13
C GLU A 97 17.20 8.53 -1.90
N ALA A 98 16.41 8.10 -0.92
CA ALA A 98 16.21 8.87 0.31
C ALA A 98 17.50 9.00 1.14
N LEU A 99 18.34 7.96 1.13
CA LEU A 99 19.67 8.01 1.74
C LEU A 99 20.57 9.04 1.04
N LEU A 100 20.61 9.05 -0.28
CA LEU A 100 21.40 10.03 -1.04
C LEU A 100 20.92 11.46 -0.77
N ASP A 101 19.61 11.67 -0.68
CA ASP A 101 19.03 12.95 -0.29
C ASP A 101 19.45 13.36 1.13
N GLU A 102 19.50 12.43 2.08
CA GLU A 102 20.01 12.68 3.43
C GLU A 102 21.52 12.95 3.47
N LEU A 103 22.31 12.35 2.56
CA LEU A 103 23.76 12.54 2.51
C LEU A 103 24.19 13.80 1.74
N ALA A 104 23.39 14.25 0.77
CA ALA A 104 23.66 15.43 -0.08
C ALA A 104 23.80 16.74 0.72
N VAL A 105 23.41 16.69 2.00
CA VAL A 105 23.43 17.78 2.96
C VAL A 105 24.82 18.05 3.53
N LEU A 106 25.71 17.06 3.45
CA LEU A 106 27.08 17.14 3.95
C LEU A 106 27.94 17.97 2.99
N VAL A 107 28.89 18.72 3.54
CA VAL A 107 29.83 19.53 2.75
C VAL A 107 30.79 18.63 1.98
N ASP A 108 31.26 17.57 2.64
CA ASP A 108 32.16 16.59 2.08
C ASP A 108 31.40 15.27 1.79
N PRO A 109 31.64 14.63 0.63
CA PRO A 109 30.98 13.40 0.28
C PRO A 109 31.40 12.24 1.18
N VAL A 110 30.45 11.34 1.41
CA VAL A 110 30.68 10.12 2.19
C VAL A 110 31.39 9.07 1.33
N VAL A 111 32.44 8.47 1.86
CA VAL A 111 33.03 7.27 1.27
C VAL A 111 32.40 6.05 1.92
N LEU A 112 31.68 5.24 1.15
CA LEU A 112 31.12 3.98 1.60
C LEU A 112 31.99 2.82 1.13
N VAL A 113 32.66 2.15 2.07
CA VAL A 113 33.47 0.96 1.82
C VAL A 113 32.63 -0.28 2.10
N LEU A 114 32.40 -1.07 1.06
CA LEU A 114 31.82 -2.41 1.10
C LEU A 114 32.96 -3.42 1.02
N ASP A 115 33.36 -3.96 2.18
CA ASP A 115 34.43 -4.95 2.28
C ASP A 115 33.88 -6.38 2.16
N ASP A 116 34.68 -7.34 1.71
CA ASP A 116 34.23 -8.71 1.39
C ASP A 116 33.05 -8.78 0.38
N GLY A 117 33.12 -7.94 -0.66
CA GLY A 117 32.12 -7.77 -1.70
C GLY A 117 31.80 -9.00 -2.57
N GLU A 118 32.55 -10.10 -2.46
CA GLU A 118 32.25 -11.37 -3.15
C GLU A 118 30.97 -12.01 -2.65
N HIS A 119 30.49 -11.63 -1.47
CA HIS A 119 29.21 -12.05 -0.92
C HIS A 119 28.01 -11.34 -1.55
N LEU A 120 28.24 -10.24 -2.28
CA LEU A 120 27.18 -9.46 -2.88
C LEU A 120 26.75 -10.05 -4.23
N SER A 121 25.45 -10.20 -4.40
CA SER A 121 24.81 -10.57 -5.66
C SER A 121 24.35 -9.31 -6.41
N ALA A 122 24.01 -9.46 -7.69
CA ALA A 122 23.44 -8.35 -8.47
C ALA A 122 22.05 -7.98 -7.94
N SER A 123 22.01 -7.03 -7.00
CA SER A 123 20.79 -6.43 -6.46
C SER A 123 20.66 -4.97 -6.92
N ASP A 124 19.43 -4.50 -7.04
CA ASP A 124 19.12 -3.14 -7.48
C ASP A 124 19.62 -2.08 -6.47
N ALA A 125 19.63 -2.40 -5.18
CA ALA A 125 20.20 -1.55 -4.14
C ALA A 125 21.70 -1.31 -4.33
N LEU A 126 22.47 -2.39 -4.59
CA LEU A 126 23.90 -2.26 -4.82
C LEU A 126 24.20 -1.55 -6.13
N ALA A 127 23.40 -1.78 -7.17
CA ALA A 127 23.50 -1.03 -8.41
C ALA A 127 23.29 0.47 -8.16
N ALA A 128 22.25 0.86 -7.42
CA ALA A 128 21.98 2.26 -7.09
C ALA A 128 23.08 2.89 -6.22
N LEU A 129 23.64 2.15 -5.25
CA LEU A 129 24.78 2.63 -4.46
C LEU A 129 26.03 2.86 -5.32
N LEU A 130 26.25 2.04 -6.36
CA LEU A 130 27.35 2.22 -7.30
C LEU A 130 27.08 3.34 -8.31
N ASP A 131 25.83 3.57 -8.67
CA ASP A 131 25.39 4.59 -9.63
C ASP A 131 25.08 5.94 -8.98
N ALA A 132 25.26 6.05 -7.66
CA ALA A 132 25.04 7.27 -6.88
C ALA A 132 25.91 8.45 -7.36
N ASP A 133 25.43 9.67 -7.13
CA ASP A 133 26.19 10.88 -7.42
C ASP A 133 27.48 10.93 -6.59
N VAL A 134 28.61 11.00 -7.28
CA VAL A 134 29.96 11.04 -6.71
C VAL A 134 30.25 12.31 -5.90
N ALA A 135 29.41 13.34 -6.06
CA ALA A 135 29.41 14.54 -5.23
C ALA A 135 28.79 14.30 -3.85
N VAL A 136 28.03 13.21 -3.68
CA VAL A 136 27.32 12.86 -2.45
C VAL A 136 27.91 11.60 -1.81
N LEU A 137 28.07 10.53 -2.60
CA LEU A 137 28.48 9.21 -2.16
C LEU A 137 29.56 8.63 -3.08
N ARG A 138 30.65 8.17 -2.49
CA ARG A 138 31.76 7.51 -3.18
C ARG A 138 31.85 6.06 -2.72
N THR A 139 31.35 5.16 -3.55
CA THR A 139 31.27 3.74 -3.21
C THR A 139 32.55 2.99 -3.60
N VAL A 140 33.10 2.26 -2.64
CA VAL A 140 34.30 1.43 -2.81
C VAL A 140 33.96 -0.02 -2.51
N LEU A 141 34.20 -0.90 -3.47
CA LEU A 141 33.98 -2.33 -3.33
C LEU A 141 35.32 -3.05 -3.20
N LEU A 142 35.61 -3.64 -2.05
CA LEU A 142 36.77 -4.52 -1.87
C LEU A 142 36.30 -5.96 -1.98
N SER A 143 36.95 -6.76 -2.83
CA SER A 143 36.55 -8.16 -2.99
C SER A 143 37.74 -9.09 -3.28
N ARG A 144 37.61 -10.35 -2.85
CA ARG A 144 38.60 -11.42 -3.07
C ARG A 144 38.51 -12.02 -4.47
N THR A 145 37.32 -12.08 -5.04
CA THR A 145 37.04 -12.61 -6.37
C THR A 145 36.17 -11.62 -7.13
N ARG A 146 35.93 -11.83 -8.44
CA ARG A 146 35.02 -10.93 -9.17
C ARG A 146 33.57 -11.28 -8.81
N PRO A 147 32.82 -10.41 -8.11
CA PRO A 147 31.41 -10.66 -7.83
C PRO A 147 30.58 -10.62 -9.13
N SER A 148 29.38 -11.20 -9.10
CA SER A 148 28.46 -11.35 -10.24
C SER A 148 27.78 -10.04 -10.68
N LEU A 149 28.48 -8.90 -10.58
CA LEU A 149 27.97 -7.54 -10.79
C LEU A 149 28.31 -6.94 -12.15
N ARG A 150 28.79 -7.77 -13.09
CA ARG A 150 29.25 -7.33 -14.43
C ARG A 150 30.26 -6.17 -14.35
N LEU A 151 31.15 -6.15 -13.35
CA LEU A 151 32.11 -5.07 -13.10
C LEU A 151 32.95 -4.72 -14.34
N ALA A 152 33.35 -5.72 -15.13
CA ALA A 152 34.09 -5.50 -16.37
C ALA A 152 33.33 -4.65 -17.40
N ARG A 153 31.99 -4.77 -17.46
CA ARG A 153 31.13 -3.98 -18.34
C ARG A 153 31.06 -2.53 -17.87
N ARG A 154 30.92 -2.30 -16.56
CA ARG A 154 30.91 -0.97 -15.95
C ARG A 154 32.26 -0.28 -16.11
N ALA A 155 33.36 -1.02 -15.90
CA ALA A 155 34.71 -0.53 -16.16
C ALA A 155 34.94 -0.15 -17.63
N ALA A 156 34.51 -0.99 -18.58
CA ALA A 156 34.59 -0.67 -20.01
C ALA A 156 33.72 0.54 -20.42
N ALA A 157 32.61 0.78 -19.72
CA ALA A 157 31.76 1.94 -19.91
C ALA A 157 32.29 3.22 -19.22
N GLY A 158 33.36 3.12 -18.43
CA GLY A 158 33.93 4.23 -17.67
C GLY A 158 33.11 4.64 -16.44
N THR A 159 32.10 3.86 -16.03
CA THR A 159 31.25 4.16 -14.87
C THR A 159 31.80 3.62 -13.55
N LEU A 160 32.93 2.89 -13.59
CA LEU A 160 33.63 2.36 -12.42
C LEU A 160 35.11 2.18 -12.74
N THR A 161 36.00 2.42 -11.77
CA THR A 161 37.43 2.09 -11.91
C THR A 161 37.74 0.76 -11.23
N LEU A 162 38.33 -0.18 -11.97
CA LEU A 162 38.71 -1.50 -11.46
C LEU A 162 40.22 -1.56 -11.21
N PHE A 163 40.61 -1.97 -10.00
CA PHE A 163 41.97 -2.36 -9.64
C PHE A 163 42.02 -3.86 -9.45
N ASP A 164 43.05 -4.50 -9.99
CA ASP A 164 43.26 -5.94 -9.86
C ASP A 164 44.47 -6.30 -8.98
N GLU A 165 44.83 -7.58 -8.97
CA GLU A 165 45.97 -8.08 -8.23
C GLU A 165 47.29 -7.44 -8.70
N ASP A 166 47.48 -7.24 -10.00
CA ASP A 166 48.72 -6.71 -10.55
C ASP A 166 48.95 -5.26 -10.14
N ASP A 167 47.88 -4.47 -10.02
CA ASP A 167 47.96 -3.10 -9.52
C ASP A 167 48.49 -3.03 -8.07
N LEU A 168 48.14 -4.04 -7.25
CA LEU A 168 48.43 -4.12 -5.83
C LEU A 168 49.76 -4.81 -5.50
N ARG A 169 50.41 -5.48 -6.46
CA ARG A 169 51.73 -6.10 -6.26
C ARG A 169 52.78 -5.08 -5.88
N PHE A 170 53.68 -5.45 -4.98
CA PHE A 170 54.83 -4.64 -4.60
C PHE A 170 55.81 -4.60 -5.77
N ASP A 171 56.26 -3.39 -6.10
CA ASP A 171 57.42 -3.22 -6.98
C ASP A 171 58.74 -3.35 -6.20
N ALA A 172 59.86 -3.24 -6.92
CA ALA A 172 61.20 -3.34 -6.32
C ALA A 172 61.47 -2.26 -5.27
N ALA A 173 60.94 -1.04 -5.42
CA ALA A 173 61.13 0.04 -4.47
C ALA A 173 60.29 -0.19 -3.20
N GLU A 174 59.03 -0.58 -3.36
CA GLU A 174 58.14 -0.94 -2.26
C GLU A 174 58.68 -2.16 -1.48
N CYS A 175 59.21 -3.16 -2.17
CA CYS A 175 59.82 -4.34 -1.55
C CYS A 175 61.09 -3.98 -0.77
N ALA A 176 61.96 -3.14 -1.33
CA ALA A 176 63.16 -2.68 -0.64
C ALA A 176 62.83 -1.90 0.64
N ALA A 177 61.83 -1.02 0.59
CA ALA A 177 61.35 -0.28 1.76
C ALA A 177 60.80 -1.21 2.85
N LEU A 178 60.05 -2.26 2.47
CA LEU A 178 59.53 -3.25 3.42
C LEU A 178 60.60 -4.09 4.09
N LEU A 179 61.57 -4.57 3.32
CA LEU A 179 62.69 -5.32 3.89
C LEU A 179 63.57 -4.44 4.78
N ALA A 180 63.75 -3.16 4.42
CA ALA A 180 64.51 -2.21 5.24
C ALA A 180 63.85 -1.94 6.60
N GLU A 181 62.52 -1.77 6.62
CA GLU A 181 61.75 -1.57 7.85
C GLU A 181 61.73 -2.84 8.71
N ARG A 182 61.57 -4.02 8.10
CA ARG A 182 61.53 -5.31 8.82
C ARG A 182 62.88 -5.70 9.42
N ASP A 183 63.95 -5.60 8.63
CA ASP A 183 65.27 -6.11 9.00
C ASP A 183 66.14 -5.03 9.68
N GLY A 184 65.66 -3.79 9.75
CA GLY A 184 66.34 -2.64 10.37
C GLY A 184 67.62 -2.19 9.63
N ARG A 185 67.80 -2.61 8.37
CA ARG A 185 68.98 -2.32 7.52
C ARG A 185 68.58 -2.33 6.05
N GLU A 186 69.30 -1.58 5.20
CA GLU A 186 69.04 -1.62 3.75
C GLU A 186 69.28 -3.03 3.17
N PRO A 187 68.32 -3.58 2.40
CA PRO A 187 68.47 -4.87 1.73
C PRO A 187 69.40 -4.73 0.51
N SER A 188 70.10 -5.81 0.15
CA SER A 188 70.83 -5.87 -1.13
C SER A 188 69.87 -6.05 -2.31
N GLU A 189 70.30 -5.66 -3.52
CA GLU A 189 69.52 -5.91 -4.74
C GLU A 189 69.15 -7.40 -4.89
N ASP A 190 70.09 -8.31 -4.63
CA ASP A 190 69.84 -9.76 -4.67
C ASP A 190 68.75 -10.21 -3.68
N ALA A 191 68.69 -9.60 -2.49
CA ALA A 191 67.66 -9.91 -1.49
C ALA A 191 66.27 -9.43 -1.92
N VAL A 192 66.20 -8.25 -2.55
CA VAL A 192 64.95 -7.71 -3.12
C VAL A 192 64.48 -8.57 -4.29
N VAL A 193 65.38 -8.95 -5.21
CA VAL A 193 65.08 -9.81 -6.35
C VAL A 193 64.61 -11.19 -5.89
N SER A 194 65.30 -11.79 -4.91
CA SER A 194 64.90 -13.09 -4.35
C SER A 194 63.53 -13.01 -3.67
N ALA A 195 63.28 -11.98 -2.86
CA ALA A 195 62.00 -11.82 -2.17
C ALA A 195 60.84 -11.63 -3.16
N LEU A 196 61.02 -10.83 -4.21
CA LEU A 196 60.03 -10.66 -5.27
C LEU A 196 59.83 -11.93 -6.11
N ALA A 197 60.90 -12.69 -6.38
CA ALA A 197 60.80 -13.93 -7.13
C ALA A 197 60.01 -15.00 -6.37
N THR A 198 60.20 -15.11 -5.05
CA THR A 198 59.49 -16.08 -4.19
C THR A 198 58.04 -15.68 -3.94
N THR A 199 57.78 -14.39 -3.69
CA THR A 199 56.45 -13.92 -3.25
C THR A 199 55.61 -13.36 -4.39
N HIS A 200 56.19 -13.19 -5.59
CA HIS A 200 55.58 -12.50 -6.73
C HIS A 200 55.05 -11.09 -6.40
N GLY A 201 55.67 -10.40 -5.43
CA GLY A 201 55.25 -9.07 -4.99
C GLY A 201 53.99 -9.08 -4.11
N TRP A 202 53.57 -10.24 -3.59
CA TRP A 202 52.42 -10.34 -2.70
C TRP A 202 52.71 -9.67 -1.34
N PRO A 203 51.96 -8.62 -0.93
CA PRO A 203 52.27 -7.81 0.25
C PRO A 203 52.42 -8.59 1.56
N LEU A 204 51.47 -9.47 1.88
CA LEU A 204 51.53 -10.28 3.09
C LEU A 204 52.67 -11.30 3.01
N GLY A 205 52.89 -11.88 1.83
CA GLY A 205 54.00 -12.81 1.59
C GLY A 205 55.36 -12.18 1.78
N LEU A 206 55.56 -10.95 1.30
CA LEU A 206 56.80 -10.21 1.53
C LEU A 206 57.01 -9.86 3.00
N ALA A 207 55.93 -9.50 3.72
CA ALA A 207 56.01 -9.22 5.15
C ALA A 207 56.43 -10.46 5.96
N LEU A 208 55.91 -11.64 5.59
CA LEU A 208 56.20 -12.92 6.26
C LEU A 208 57.43 -13.65 5.70
N GLY A 209 57.88 -13.31 4.48
CA GLY A 209 58.93 -14.02 3.75
C GLY A 209 58.48 -15.32 3.07
N VAL A 210 57.20 -15.45 2.72
CA VAL A 210 56.55 -16.71 2.28
C VAL A 210 55.66 -16.48 1.04
N GLY A 211 55.55 -17.45 0.13
CA GLY A 211 54.61 -17.41 -1.00
C GLY A 211 53.14 -17.60 -0.60
N ALA A 212 52.22 -17.32 -1.53
CA ALA A 212 50.78 -17.46 -1.30
C ALA A 212 50.31 -18.92 -1.36
N GLY A 213 49.20 -19.25 -0.68
CA GLY A 213 48.59 -20.58 -0.70
C GLY A 213 49.22 -21.54 0.30
N ASP A 214 49.61 -22.74 -0.15
CA ASP A 214 50.11 -23.84 0.70
C ASP A 214 51.31 -23.42 1.56
N GLU A 215 52.20 -22.55 1.05
CA GLU A 215 53.36 -22.06 1.79
C GLU A 215 52.95 -21.22 3.02
N LEU A 216 51.89 -20.40 2.94
CA LEU A 216 51.39 -19.63 4.08
C LEU A 216 50.77 -20.55 5.14
N GLU A 217 49.97 -21.53 4.73
CA GLU A 217 49.43 -22.53 5.66
C GLU A 217 50.56 -23.27 6.37
N GLN A 218 51.59 -23.66 5.63
CA GLN A 218 52.75 -24.35 6.16
C GLN A 218 53.53 -23.48 7.16
N TYR A 219 53.71 -22.18 6.85
CA TYR A 219 54.30 -21.21 7.79
C TYR A 219 53.46 -21.05 9.07
N VAL A 220 52.14 -20.94 8.95
CA VAL A 220 51.25 -20.86 10.14
C VAL A 220 51.39 -22.12 11.00
N VAL A 221 51.56 -23.29 10.39
CA VAL A 221 51.83 -24.51 11.15
C VAL A 221 53.21 -24.47 11.82
N GLU A 222 54.27 -24.30 11.04
CA GLU A 222 55.67 -24.44 11.50
C GLU A 222 56.11 -23.34 12.47
N GLU A 223 55.73 -22.08 12.22
CA GLU A 223 56.25 -20.93 12.97
C GLU A 223 55.26 -20.40 14.01
N LEU A 224 53.95 -20.60 13.83
CA LEU A 224 52.93 -20.12 14.78
C LEU A 224 52.38 -21.23 15.67
N LEU A 225 52.04 -22.39 15.12
CA LEU A 225 51.32 -23.43 15.86
C LEU A 225 52.23 -24.49 16.49
N ASP A 226 53.30 -24.91 15.82
CA ASP A 226 54.23 -25.96 16.29
C ASP A 226 55.06 -25.56 17.52
N PRO A 227 55.44 -24.28 17.73
CA PRO A 227 56.11 -23.86 18.96
C PRO A 227 55.20 -23.87 20.20
N LEU A 228 53.88 -23.97 20.02
CA LEU A 228 52.90 -23.89 21.10
C LEU A 228 52.67 -25.24 21.77
N ASP A 229 52.47 -25.22 23.09
CA ASP A 229 51.94 -26.39 23.78
C ASP A 229 50.46 -26.66 23.38
N ALA A 230 49.94 -27.83 23.74
CA ALA A 230 48.60 -28.26 23.34
C ALA A 230 47.49 -27.29 23.82
N ALA A 231 47.66 -26.62 24.96
CA ALA A 231 46.67 -25.70 25.50
C ALA A 231 46.71 -24.34 24.78
N ALA A 232 47.90 -23.81 24.53
CA ALA A 232 48.11 -22.58 23.78
C ALA A 232 47.70 -22.75 22.31
N ARG A 233 48.02 -23.89 21.68
CA ARG A 233 47.61 -24.21 20.31
C ARG A 233 46.09 -24.25 20.19
N ALA A 234 45.40 -24.89 21.14
CA ALA A 234 43.93 -24.90 21.19
C ALA A 234 43.34 -23.49 21.32
N ALA A 235 43.89 -22.64 22.18
CA ALA A 235 43.42 -21.27 22.39
C ALA A 235 43.64 -20.39 21.15
N VAL A 236 44.78 -20.52 20.47
CA VAL A 236 45.07 -19.82 19.21
C VAL A 236 44.11 -20.25 18.11
N LEU A 237 43.85 -21.56 17.97
CA LEU A 237 42.86 -22.04 17.00
C LEU A 237 41.45 -21.54 17.33
N ASP A 238 41.01 -21.59 18.59
CA ASP A 238 39.68 -21.12 18.99
C ASP A 238 39.52 -19.60 18.79
N SER A 239 40.59 -18.83 18.93
CA SER A 239 40.60 -17.38 18.68
C SER A 239 40.36 -16.99 17.22
N ALA A 240 40.40 -17.95 16.28
CA ALA A 240 40.09 -17.72 14.87
C ALA A 240 38.58 -17.62 14.59
N ILE A 241 37.72 -18.04 15.54
CA ILE A 241 36.26 -17.96 15.43
C ILE A 241 35.78 -16.59 15.90
N ASP A 242 34.98 -15.89 15.08
CA ASP A 242 34.53 -14.55 15.42
C ASP A 242 33.64 -14.56 16.66
N GLY A 243 33.86 -13.60 17.57
CA GLY A 243 33.16 -13.55 18.85
C GLY A 243 33.74 -14.45 19.95
N SER A 244 34.66 -15.37 19.64
CA SER A 244 35.28 -16.22 20.66
C SER A 244 36.21 -15.45 21.62
N LEU A 245 36.79 -14.35 21.12
CA LEU A 245 37.70 -13.48 21.85
C LEU A 245 36.94 -12.51 22.77
N PRO A 246 37.40 -12.33 24.03
CA PRO A 246 36.85 -11.33 24.94
C PRO A 246 37.02 -9.92 24.37
N PRO A 247 36.15 -8.95 24.72
CA PRO A 247 36.10 -7.62 24.10
C PRO A 247 37.46 -6.90 24.03
N VAL A 248 38.29 -7.02 25.07
CA VAL A 248 39.61 -6.40 25.18
C VAL A 248 40.63 -6.98 24.19
N ALA A 249 40.45 -8.23 23.75
CA ALA A 249 41.35 -8.89 22.80
C ALA A 249 40.90 -8.73 21.33
N ARG A 250 39.71 -8.17 21.07
CA ARG A 250 39.18 -8.01 19.70
C ARG A 250 39.98 -7.01 18.85
N GLU A 251 40.71 -6.09 19.49
CA GLU A 251 41.65 -5.18 18.83
C GLU A 251 42.88 -5.89 18.23
N HIS A 252 43.14 -7.14 18.63
CA HIS A 252 44.26 -7.96 18.16
C HIS A 252 43.78 -9.11 17.27
N ALA A 253 42.70 -8.90 16.52
CA ALA A 253 42.14 -9.92 15.62
C ALA A 253 43.16 -10.37 14.58
N TRP A 254 43.14 -11.68 14.27
CA TRP A 254 44.00 -12.26 13.24
C TRP A 254 43.74 -11.61 11.88
N HIS A 255 44.83 -11.37 11.15
CA HIS A 255 44.72 -11.01 9.74
C HIS A 255 43.87 -12.05 8.98
N PRO A 256 42.96 -11.67 8.06
CA PRO A 256 41.97 -12.59 7.48
C PRO A 256 42.53 -13.90 6.92
N LEU A 257 43.68 -13.85 6.25
CA LEU A 257 44.37 -15.06 5.75
C LEU A 257 44.95 -15.96 6.84
N VAL A 258 45.54 -15.35 7.87
CA VAL A 258 46.05 -16.11 9.01
C VAL A 258 44.87 -16.70 9.76
N ARG A 259 43.78 -15.95 9.92
CA ARG A 259 42.51 -16.45 10.46
C ARG A 259 41.92 -17.58 9.63
N GLU A 260 41.99 -17.50 8.30
CA GLU A 260 41.50 -18.54 7.38
C GLU A 260 42.34 -19.81 7.47
N ALA A 261 43.67 -19.70 7.46
CA ALA A 261 44.60 -20.80 7.71
C ALA A 261 44.37 -21.42 9.11
N LEU A 262 44.21 -20.59 10.13
CA LEU A 262 43.87 -21.03 11.49
C LEU A 262 42.48 -21.68 11.55
N ARG A 263 41.48 -21.21 10.80
CA ARG A 263 40.14 -21.84 10.70
C ARG A 263 40.21 -23.18 9.98
N ALA A 264 41.01 -23.29 8.92
CA ALA A 264 41.25 -24.55 8.23
C ALA A 264 41.88 -25.57 9.18
N ARG A 265 42.92 -25.17 9.92
CA ARG A 265 43.53 -26.00 10.99
C ARG A 265 42.57 -26.25 12.14
N TRP A 266 41.74 -25.29 12.53
CA TRP A 266 40.73 -25.46 13.58
C TRP A 266 39.73 -26.55 13.20
N ARG A 267 39.24 -26.58 11.95
CA ARG A 267 38.34 -27.65 11.45
C ARG A 267 39.00 -29.03 11.46
N LEU A 268 40.29 -29.11 11.16
CA LEU A 268 41.05 -30.37 11.08
C LEU A 268 41.52 -30.89 12.45
N GLU A 269 42.04 -30.01 13.31
CA GLU A 269 42.72 -30.35 14.55
C GLU A 269 41.83 -30.30 15.79
N ARG A 270 40.77 -29.46 15.78
CA ARG A 270 39.89 -29.37 16.95
C ARG A 270 38.86 -30.50 16.91
N PRO A 271 38.71 -31.24 18.02
CA PRO A 271 37.68 -32.26 18.13
C PRO A 271 36.30 -31.67 17.82
N ALA A 272 35.46 -32.40 17.08
CA ALA A 272 34.12 -31.94 16.70
C ALA A 272 33.30 -31.44 17.90
N ALA A 273 33.37 -32.16 19.04
CA ALA A 273 32.70 -31.75 20.28
C ALA A 273 33.18 -30.40 20.84
N ALA A 274 34.49 -30.10 20.73
CA ALA A 274 35.05 -28.81 21.16
C ALA A 274 34.64 -27.68 20.21
N ARG A 275 34.58 -27.97 18.90
CA ARG A 275 34.11 -27.02 17.88
C ARG A 275 32.65 -26.63 18.11
N ALA A 276 31.77 -27.63 18.27
CA ALA A 276 30.35 -27.43 18.55
C ALA A 276 30.13 -26.64 19.86
N ALA A 277 30.88 -26.96 20.93
CA ALA A 277 30.76 -26.25 22.21
C ALA A 277 31.16 -24.77 22.11
N LEU A 278 32.22 -24.46 21.35
CA LEU A 278 32.66 -23.08 21.14
C LEU A 278 31.62 -22.29 20.33
N LEU A 279 31.15 -22.84 19.21
CA LEU A 279 30.17 -22.20 18.34
C LEU A 279 28.83 -21.97 19.07
N ALA A 280 28.37 -22.93 19.86
CA ALA A 280 27.16 -22.78 20.67
C ALA A 280 27.26 -21.68 21.74
N ARG A 281 28.44 -21.53 22.37
CA ARG A 281 28.69 -20.42 23.31
C ARG A 281 28.66 -19.07 22.59
N VAL A 282 29.35 -18.97 21.45
CA VAL A 282 29.38 -17.75 20.63
C VAL A 282 27.98 -17.37 20.15
N ALA A 283 27.18 -18.35 19.73
CA ALA A 283 25.79 -18.15 19.32
C ALA A 283 24.95 -17.54 20.46
N GLY A 284 25.08 -18.04 21.69
CA GLY A 284 24.40 -17.48 22.86
C GLY A 284 24.81 -16.02 23.16
N GLU A 285 26.10 -15.70 23.02
CA GLU A 285 26.60 -14.32 23.17
C GLU A 285 26.08 -13.39 22.07
N LEU A 286 25.96 -13.88 20.83
CA LEU A 286 25.39 -13.14 19.70
C LEU A 286 23.90 -12.86 19.92
N LEU A 287 23.13 -13.86 20.37
CA LEU A 287 21.72 -13.68 20.68
C LEU A 287 21.53 -12.64 21.79
N ALA A 288 22.32 -12.71 22.87
CA ALA A 288 22.29 -11.73 23.96
C ALA A 288 22.67 -10.30 23.50
N ALA A 289 23.45 -10.17 22.44
CA ALA A 289 23.79 -8.90 21.82
C ALA A 289 22.75 -8.41 20.77
N GLY A 290 21.59 -9.08 20.66
CA GLY A 290 20.53 -8.73 19.70
C GLY A 290 20.85 -9.14 18.26
N ARG A 291 21.87 -9.99 18.05
CA ARG A 291 22.29 -10.48 16.71
C ARG A 291 21.69 -11.87 16.44
N ALA A 292 20.36 -11.98 16.53
CA ALA A 292 19.66 -13.27 16.46
C ALA A 292 19.95 -14.04 15.17
N ALA A 293 20.05 -13.34 14.03
CA ALA A 293 20.42 -13.97 12.77
C ALA A 293 21.81 -14.63 12.84
N ASP A 294 22.84 -13.91 13.31
CA ASP A 294 24.20 -14.44 13.49
C ASP A 294 24.26 -15.63 14.44
N ALA A 295 23.43 -15.61 15.49
CA ALA A 295 23.31 -16.73 16.42
C ALA A 295 22.76 -17.99 15.75
N VAL A 296 21.76 -17.86 14.87
CA VAL A 296 21.18 -18.98 14.12
C VAL A 296 22.24 -19.69 13.26
N ASP A 297 23.02 -18.96 12.46
CA ASP A 297 24.07 -19.57 11.62
C ASP A 297 25.13 -20.28 12.48
N ALA A 298 25.53 -19.67 13.60
CA ALA A 298 26.50 -20.27 14.50
C ALA A 298 25.98 -21.57 15.14
N TRP A 299 24.68 -21.66 15.47
CA TRP A 299 24.08 -22.90 15.94
C TRP A 299 23.92 -23.96 14.83
N LEU A 300 23.61 -23.55 13.60
CA LEU A 300 23.58 -24.46 12.45
C LEU A 300 24.98 -25.04 12.18
N GLU A 301 26.04 -24.21 12.19
CA GLU A 301 27.43 -24.68 12.05
C GLU A 301 27.88 -25.53 13.25
N ALA A 302 27.33 -25.29 14.44
CA ALA A 302 27.56 -26.12 15.62
C ALA A 302 26.85 -27.48 15.57
N GLU A 303 26.09 -27.77 14.52
CA GLU A 303 25.18 -28.92 14.41
C GLU A 303 24.21 -29.01 15.60
N GLN A 304 23.71 -27.85 16.06
CA GLN A 304 22.71 -27.73 17.12
C GLN A 304 21.38 -27.20 16.57
N PRO A 305 20.65 -28.01 15.79
CA PRO A 305 19.44 -27.58 15.10
C PRO A 305 18.34 -27.12 16.07
N GLU A 306 18.26 -27.68 17.29
CA GLU A 306 17.25 -27.30 18.28
C GLU A 306 17.39 -25.85 18.73
N ALA A 307 18.61 -25.42 19.04
CA ALA A 307 18.89 -24.05 19.46
C ALA A 307 18.73 -23.07 18.28
N ALA A 308 19.14 -23.49 17.09
CA ALA A 308 18.94 -22.73 15.86
C ALA A 308 17.44 -22.50 15.60
N ILE A 309 16.61 -23.55 15.64
CA ILE A 309 15.16 -23.46 15.42
C ILE A 309 14.49 -22.57 16.47
N ALA A 310 14.85 -22.69 17.74
CA ALA A 310 14.30 -21.83 18.80
C ALA A 310 14.57 -20.34 18.50
N ALA A 311 15.81 -20.00 18.14
CA ALA A 311 16.18 -18.63 17.81
C ALA A 311 15.59 -18.14 16.48
N MET A 312 15.48 -19.01 15.47
CA MET A 312 14.75 -18.72 14.23
C MET A 312 13.30 -18.35 14.53
N THR A 313 12.64 -19.10 15.41
CA THR A 313 11.21 -18.91 15.72
C THR A 313 10.96 -17.59 16.46
N GLU A 314 11.90 -17.16 17.31
CA GLU A 314 11.84 -15.84 17.95
C GLU A 314 12.14 -14.70 16.98
N ALA A 315 13.12 -14.87 16.09
CA ALA A 315 13.53 -13.84 15.12
C ALA A 315 12.59 -13.72 13.92
N ALA A 316 11.81 -14.76 13.62
CA ALA A 316 11.04 -14.89 12.38
C ALA A 316 10.15 -13.68 12.04
N PRO A 317 9.41 -13.05 12.97
CA PRO A 317 8.57 -11.90 12.63
C PRO A 317 9.36 -10.72 12.03
N GLU A 318 10.58 -10.45 12.51
CA GLU A 318 11.44 -9.38 11.99
C GLU A 318 12.15 -9.79 10.71
N VAL A 319 12.70 -11.01 10.68
CA VAL A 319 13.53 -11.47 9.54
C VAL A 319 12.68 -11.79 8.32
N LEU A 320 11.47 -12.32 8.47
CA LEU A 320 10.57 -12.57 7.34
C LEU A 320 10.14 -11.29 6.62
N ARG A 321 10.07 -10.16 7.33
CA ARG A 321 9.75 -8.85 6.73
C ARG A 321 10.94 -8.29 5.95
N ALA A 322 12.12 -8.29 6.57
CA ALA A 322 13.29 -7.63 6.00
C ALA A 322 14.07 -8.50 5.00
N ALA A 323 14.00 -9.84 5.14
CA ALA A 323 14.89 -10.78 4.45
C ALA A 323 14.32 -12.22 4.40
N PRO A 324 13.18 -12.47 3.73
CA PRO A 324 12.56 -13.80 3.67
C PRO A 324 13.50 -14.87 3.07
N GLY A 325 14.40 -14.47 2.16
CA GLY A 325 15.44 -15.36 1.60
C GLY A 325 16.40 -15.92 2.66
N THR A 326 16.69 -15.18 3.72
CA THR A 326 17.53 -15.66 4.83
C THR A 326 16.83 -16.76 5.63
N VAL A 327 15.52 -16.60 5.90
CA VAL A 327 14.75 -17.64 6.60
C VAL A 327 14.67 -18.91 5.75
N ARG A 328 14.54 -18.77 4.43
CA ARG A 328 14.61 -19.92 3.51
C ARG A 328 15.95 -20.64 3.60
N ALA A 329 17.06 -19.91 3.52
CA ALA A 329 18.40 -20.49 3.62
C ALA A 329 18.61 -21.22 4.97
N TRP A 330 18.08 -20.67 6.06
CA TRP A 330 18.08 -21.33 7.37
C TRP A 330 17.30 -22.64 7.36
N LEU A 331 16.09 -22.63 6.81
CA LEU A 331 15.24 -23.83 6.71
C LEU A 331 15.86 -24.90 5.78
N ASP A 332 16.56 -24.50 4.73
CA ASP A 332 17.28 -25.40 3.82
C ASP A 332 18.54 -26.01 4.44
N ALA A 333 19.15 -25.33 5.42
CA ALA A 333 20.34 -25.80 6.14
C ALA A 333 20.02 -26.76 7.31
N LEU A 334 18.75 -26.91 7.68
CA LEU A 334 18.33 -27.84 8.72
C LEU A 334 18.43 -29.30 8.24
N PRO A 335 18.74 -30.26 9.13
CA PRO A 335 18.74 -31.67 8.78
C PRO A 335 17.32 -32.14 8.42
N GLU A 336 17.18 -33.13 7.53
CA GLU A 336 15.87 -33.67 7.11
C GLU A 336 15.01 -34.16 8.29
N THR A 337 15.65 -34.62 9.36
CA THR A 337 14.99 -35.04 10.60
C THR A 337 14.23 -33.89 11.30
N ALA A 338 14.65 -32.64 11.09
CA ALA A 338 13.98 -31.46 11.64
C ALA A 338 12.69 -31.12 10.89
N ALA A 339 12.51 -31.59 9.64
CA ALA A 339 11.33 -31.29 8.85
C ALA A 339 10.04 -31.78 9.54
N ALA A 340 10.08 -32.86 10.32
CA ALA A 340 8.92 -33.40 11.03
C ALA A 340 8.48 -32.55 12.25
N ARG A 341 9.25 -31.53 12.65
CA ARG A 341 8.94 -30.71 13.83
C ARG A 341 7.87 -29.67 13.55
N ALA A 342 7.03 -29.40 14.56
CA ALA A 342 5.92 -28.46 14.46
C ALA A 342 6.37 -26.99 14.33
N ASP A 343 7.45 -26.60 15.00
CA ASP A 343 8.04 -25.25 14.94
C ASP A 343 8.67 -24.94 13.57
N VAL A 344 9.33 -25.93 12.95
CA VAL A 344 9.81 -25.84 11.56
C VAL A 344 8.65 -25.71 10.59
N ALA A 345 7.60 -26.52 10.75
CA ALA A 345 6.39 -26.40 9.94
C ALA A 345 5.71 -25.04 10.09
N TRP A 346 5.69 -24.48 11.30
CA TRP A 346 5.18 -23.14 11.56
C TRP A 346 5.98 -22.07 10.81
N LEU A 347 7.32 -22.16 10.82
CA LEU A 347 8.21 -21.24 10.10
C LEU A 347 8.02 -21.30 8.58
N GLU A 348 7.93 -22.51 8.02
CA GLU A 348 7.66 -22.71 6.60
C GLU A 348 6.29 -22.13 6.20
N GLY A 349 5.26 -22.31 7.04
CA GLY A 349 3.94 -21.72 6.83
C GLY A 349 3.98 -20.20 6.80
N ARG A 350 4.68 -19.59 7.77
CA ARG A 350 4.89 -18.14 7.85
C ARG A 350 5.64 -17.59 6.63
N LEU A 351 6.68 -18.29 6.17
CA LEU A 351 7.45 -17.90 4.98
C LEU A 351 6.58 -17.99 3.71
N ALA A 352 5.90 -19.11 3.49
CA ALA A 352 5.03 -19.29 2.34
C ALA A 352 3.90 -18.25 2.29
N ALA A 353 3.28 -17.94 3.43
CA ALA A 353 2.26 -16.90 3.53
C ALA A 353 2.81 -15.50 3.18
N SER A 354 4.01 -15.16 3.67
CA SER A 354 4.65 -13.86 3.37
C SER A 354 4.93 -13.64 1.87
N GLU A 355 5.14 -14.75 1.14
CA GLU A 355 5.39 -14.75 -0.30
C GLU A 355 4.11 -14.89 -1.14
N GLY A 356 2.96 -15.08 -0.51
CA GLY A 356 1.66 -15.26 -1.16
C GLY A 356 1.37 -16.68 -1.64
N ARG A 357 2.15 -17.68 -1.24
CA ARG A 357 1.96 -19.11 -1.58
C ARG A 357 0.97 -19.76 -0.61
N MET A 358 -0.30 -19.35 -0.68
CA MET A 358 -1.33 -19.67 0.32
C MET A 358 -1.59 -21.16 0.47
N ARG A 359 -1.58 -21.94 -0.63
CA ARG A 359 -1.83 -23.39 -0.54
C ARG A 359 -0.70 -24.12 0.16
N GLU A 360 0.54 -23.71 -0.10
CA GLU A 360 1.69 -24.28 0.59
C GLU A 360 1.71 -23.87 2.06
N ALA A 361 1.40 -22.60 2.36
CA ALA A 361 1.27 -22.10 3.72
C ALA A 361 0.23 -22.90 4.53
N ALA A 362 -0.95 -23.15 3.95
CA ALA A 362 -1.99 -23.97 4.57
C ALA A 362 -1.47 -25.37 4.94
N ALA A 363 -0.81 -26.06 4.01
CA ALA A 363 -0.26 -27.39 4.26
C ALA A 363 0.76 -27.39 5.42
N HIS A 364 1.64 -26.38 5.47
CA HIS A 364 2.60 -26.24 6.55
C HIS A 364 1.93 -25.93 7.90
N TYR A 365 0.94 -25.03 7.95
CA TYR A 365 0.19 -24.75 9.18
C TYR A 365 -0.60 -25.95 9.69
N THR A 366 -1.29 -26.70 8.81
CA THR A 366 -1.99 -27.93 9.19
C THR A 366 -1.04 -28.94 9.83
N ARG A 367 0.14 -29.11 9.26
CA ARG A 367 1.18 -29.98 9.81
C ARG A 367 1.75 -29.46 11.12
N ALA A 368 1.96 -28.15 11.25
CA ALA A 368 2.43 -27.51 12.49
C ALA A 368 1.45 -27.73 13.66
N LEU A 369 0.15 -27.80 13.37
CA LEU A 369 -0.90 -28.07 14.34
C LEU A 369 -1.06 -29.57 14.68
N GLY A 370 -0.30 -30.45 14.02
CA GLY A 370 -0.36 -31.90 14.24
C GLY A 370 -1.61 -32.57 13.67
N ALA A 371 -2.28 -31.92 12.72
CA ALA A 371 -3.52 -32.41 12.11
C ALA A 371 -3.26 -33.11 10.76
N ALA A 372 -4.13 -34.03 10.36
CA ALA A 372 -4.00 -34.73 9.07
C ALA A 372 -4.30 -33.75 7.92
N ALA A 373 -3.37 -33.62 6.96
CA ALA A 373 -3.57 -32.79 5.78
C ALA A 373 -4.74 -33.31 4.92
N PRO A 374 -5.58 -32.44 4.35
CA PRO A 374 -6.65 -32.86 3.45
C PRO A 374 -6.08 -33.54 2.19
N ALA A 375 -6.82 -34.49 1.62
CA ALA A 375 -6.37 -35.24 0.46
C ALA A 375 -6.18 -34.30 -0.76
N GLY A 376 -4.95 -34.17 -1.24
CA GLY A 376 -4.57 -33.35 -2.41
C GLY A 376 -3.59 -32.20 -2.14
N SER A 377 -3.21 -31.93 -0.88
CA SER A 377 -2.35 -30.80 -0.49
C SER A 377 -0.89 -31.19 -0.17
N ALA A 378 -0.29 -32.12 -0.91
CA ALA A 378 1.10 -32.52 -0.65
C ALA A 378 2.07 -31.40 -1.10
N PRO A 379 2.93 -30.86 -0.21
CA PRO A 379 3.96 -29.90 -0.60
C PRO A 379 5.06 -30.59 -1.42
N ALA A 380 5.59 -29.88 -2.41
CA ALA A 380 6.73 -30.29 -3.22
C ALA A 380 8.04 -30.21 -2.42
N ARG A 381 8.23 -31.12 -1.47
CA ARG A 381 9.56 -31.52 -0.97
C ARG A 381 9.80 -33.03 -1.10
N VAL A 382 8.84 -33.78 -1.66
CA VAL A 382 8.99 -35.20 -1.96
C VAL A 382 8.98 -35.39 -3.48
N ALA A 383 10.05 -36.02 -3.99
CA ALA A 383 10.33 -36.41 -5.37
C ALA A 383 11.05 -35.38 -6.27
N ALA A 384 12.35 -35.21 -6.00
CA ALA A 384 13.34 -35.24 -7.08
C ALA A 384 13.98 -36.64 -7.09
N ASP A 385 14.20 -37.18 -8.29
CA ASP A 385 14.71 -38.52 -8.63
C ASP A 385 13.80 -39.73 -8.40
N SER A 386 13.15 -40.18 -9.48
CA SER A 386 13.63 -41.38 -10.19
C SER A 386 12.80 -41.64 -11.46
N SER A 387 13.51 -41.71 -12.58
CA SER A 387 13.04 -42.26 -13.84
C SER A 387 12.94 -43.79 -13.80
N SER A 388 11.89 -44.31 -14.43
CA SER A 388 11.65 -45.70 -14.89
C SER A 388 10.77 -46.60 -14.00
N PRO A 389 9.75 -47.26 -14.57
CA PRO A 389 9.02 -48.35 -13.94
C PRO A 389 9.70 -49.69 -14.26
N ASP A 390 10.10 -50.45 -13.25
CA ASP A 390 10.37 -51.89 -13.40
C ASP A 390 9.77 -52.65 -12.22
N PRO A 391 8.74 -53.50 -12.42
CA PRO A 391 8.09 -54.21 -11.35
C PRO A 391 8.59 -55.66 -11.31
N THR A 392 9.73 -55.94 -10.65
CA THR A 392 10.00 -57.31 -10.18
C THR A 392 10.83 -57.40 -8.90
N ALA A 393 10.26 -58.11 -7.93
CA ALA A 393 10.89 -59.01 -6.96
C ALA A 393 11.83 -58.45 -5.87
N GLY A 394 11.31 -58.43 -4.64
CA GLY A 394 11.81 -59.35 -3.62
C GLY A 394 12.74 -58.81 -2.52
N SER A 395 12.38 -59.19 -1.29
CA SER A 395 13.23 -59.34 -0.09
C SER A 395 13.29 -58.18 0.90
N GLN A 396 12.65 -58.45 2.05
CA GLN A 396 12.93 -57.85 3.34
C GLN A 396 14.41 -58.05 3.75
N ALA A 397 14.84 -57.12 4.61
CA ALA A 397 15.72 -57.27 5.77
C ALA A 397 17.08 -56.54 5.72
N ASP A 398 17.25 -55.74 6.77
CA ASP A 398 18.43 -55.20 7.43
C ASP A 398 19.06 -53.85 7.03
N LEU A 399 19.26 -53.07 8.11
CA LEU A 399 20.10 -51.89 8.37
C LEU A 399 19.34 -50.54 8.35
N ALA A 400 19.44 -49.64 9.33
CA ALA A 400 20.02 -49.65 10.67
C ALA A 400 19.51 -48.37 11.38
N ALA A 401 19.25 -48.46 12.69
CA ALA A 401 19.24 -47.39 13.69
C ALA A 401 19.19 -45.92 13.20
N GLY A 402 18.00 -45.43 12.85
CA GLY A 402 17.67 -44.02 13.04
C GLY A 402 17.26 -43.82 14.50
N SER A 403 17.88 -42.88 15.20
CA SER A 403 17.37 -42.42 16.50
C SER A 403 15.87 -42.12 16.38
N PRO A 404 15.04 -42.48 17.39
CA PRO A 404 13.62 -42.14 17.34
C PRO A 404 13.48 -40.64 17.11
N PRO A 405 12.48 -40.17 16.34
CA PRO A 405 12.19 -38.74 16.26
C PRO A 405 12.12 -38.23 17.70
N GLY A 406 12.86 -37.16 17.98
CA GLY A 406 12.84 -36.51 19.30
C GLY A 406 11.40 -36.25 19.74
N PRO A 407 11.15 -36.06 21.05
CA PRO A 407 9.79 -35.84 21.56
C PRO A 407 9.09 -34.78 20.70
N ALA A 408 7.87 -35.09 20.24
CA ALA A 408 7.08 -34.20 19.41
C ALA A 408 7.01 -32.83 20.09
N VAL A 409 7.74 -31.85 19.54
CA VAL A 409 7.77 -30.49 20.07
C VAL A 409 6.39 -29.92 19.83
N VAL A 410 5.64 -29.73 20.91
CA VAL A 410 4.32 -29.11 20.85
C VAL A 410 4.54 -27.60 20.78
N LEU A 411 3.92 -26.95 19.79
CA LEU A 411 3.89 -25.48 19.74
C LEU A 411 3.28 -24.95 21.05
N ASP A 412 3.88 -23.91 21.60
CA ASP A 412 3.20 -23.12 22.63
C ASP A 412 1.91 -22.52 22.10
N ASP A 413 1.09 -22.04 23.03
CA ASP A 413 -0.25 -21.55 22.74
C ASP A 413 -0.25 -20.34 21.79
N ASP A 414 0.72 -19.43 21.92
CA ASP A 414 0.82 -18.24 21.07
C ASP A 414 1.11 -18.63 19.61
N ARG A 415 2.10 -19.51 19.39
CA ARG A 415 2.46 -19.98 18.04
C ARG A 415 1.36 -20.84 17.44
N ARG A 416 0.69 -21.63 18.26
CA ARG A 416 -0.48 -22.42 17.86
C ARG A 416 -1.60 -21.50 17.37
N ASP A 417 -1.88 -20.42 18.08
CA ASP A 417 -2.91 -19.45 17.70
C ASP A 417 -2.55 -18.71 16.41
N VAL A 418 -1.27 -18.37 16.21
CA VAL A 418 -0.78 -17.81 14.93
C VAL A 418 -0.97 -18.78 13.77
N ALA A 419 -0.69 -20.07 13.96
CA ALA A 419 -0.93 -21.07 12.91
C ALA A 419 -2.42 -21.30 12.63
N LEU A 420 -3.28 -21.28 13.67
CA LEU A 420 -4.73 -21.35 13.50
C LEU A 420 -5.22 -20.16 12.67
N PHE A 421 -4.82 -18.94 13.04
CA PHE A 421 -5.19 -17.73 12.32
C PHE A 421 -4.69 -17.76 10.87
N GLY A 422 -3.41 -18.08 10.65
CA GLY A 422 -2.82 -18.17 9.31
C GLY A 422 -3.49 -19.24 8.43
N LEU A 423 -3.88 -20.38 9.00
CA LEU A 423 -4.66 -21.39 8.28
C LEU A 423 -6.05 -20.87 7.89
N MET A 424 -6.69 -20.07 8.75
CA MET A 424 -7.99 -19.47 8.48
C MET A 424 -7.92 -18.37 7.41
N GLU A 425 -6.82 -17.61 7.35
CA GLU A 425 -6.53 -16.70 6.23
C GLU A 425 -6.34 -17.49 4.93
N CYS A 426 -5.56 -18.57 4.95
CA CYS A 426 -5.35 -19.40 3.76
C CYS A 426 -6.68 -20.01 3.26
N ALA A 427 -7.51 -20.54 4.16
CA ALA A 427 -8.82 -21.07 3.86
C ALA A 427 -9.73 -20.03 3.20
N TYR A 428 -9.72 -18.80 3.73
CA TYR A 428 -10.45 -17.67 3.16
C TYR A 428 -9.99 -17.35 1.74
N PHE A 429 -8.69 -17.11 1.53
CA PHE A 429 -8.18 -16.66 0.23
C PHE A 429 -8.23 -17.74 -0.86
N LEU A 430 -8.07 -19.01 -0.48
CA LEU A 430 -8.21 -20.12 -1.41
C LEU A 430 -9.68 -20.43 -1.72
N GLY A 431 -10.61 -19.99 -0.87
CA GLY A 431 -12.02 -20.33 -1.01
C GLY A 431 -12.34 -21.78 -0.64
N GLU A 432 -11.53 -22.34 0.28
CA GLU A 432 -11.56 -23.74 0.66
C GLU A 432 -11.80 -23.84 2.18
N PRO A 433 -13.05 -23.68 2.67
CA PRO A 433 -13.35 -23.77 4.10
C PRO A 433 -13.00 -25.15 4.69
N ALA A 434 -12.92 -26.19 3.84
CA ALA A 434 -12.45 -27.51 4.19
C ALA A 434 -11.01 -27.55 4.76
N LEU A 435 -10.18 -26.53 4.49
CA LEU A 435 -8.84 -26.41 5.10
C LEU A 435 -8.89 -26.23 6.62
N GLY A 436 -10.03 -25.78 7.17
CA GLY A 436 -10.26 -25.69 8.62
C GLY A 436 -10.74 -26.99 9.28
N GLU A 437 -11.18 -27.99 8.50
CA GLU A 437 -11.66 -29.28 9.00
C GLU A 437 -10.70 -30.00 9.94
N PRO A 438 -9.38 -30.06 9.66
CA PRO A 438 -8.44 -30.80 10.51
C PRO A 438 -8.34 -30.25 11.94
N VAL A 439 -8.82 -29.03 12.18
CA VAL A 439 -8.81 -28.34 13.49
C VAL A 439 -10.19 -27.85 13.90
N ARG A 440 -11.25 -28.31 13.21
CA ARG A 440 -12.64 -27.91 13.47
C ARG A 440 -13.06 -28.17 14.91
N ASP A 441 -12.67 -29.29 15.50
CA ASP A 441 -13.04 -29.60 16.89
C ASP A 441 -12.48 -28.58 17.89
N LEU A 442 -11.25 -28.10 17.64
CA LEU A 442 -10.60 -27.10 18.48
C LEU A 442 -11.25 -25.73 18.34
N LEU A 443 -11.55 -25.32 17.09
CA LEU A 443 -12.19 -24.03 16.82
C LEU A 443 -13.68 -24.06 17.22
N GLY A 444 -14.34 -25.20 17.04
CA GLY A 444 -15.75 -25.46 17.33
C GLY A 444 -16.12 -25.48 18.81
N ALA A 445 -15.12 -25.55 19.69
CA ALA A 445 -15.22 -25.44 21.14
C ALA A 445 -14.49 -24.18 21.63
N PRO A 446 -14.96 -22.96 21.29
CA PRO A 446 -14.28 -21.72 21.62
C PRO A 446 -14.08 -21.50 23.13
N GLU A 447 -14.86 -22.17 23.97
CA GLU A 447 -14.69 -22.17 25.43
C GLU A 447 -13.31 -22.70 25.85
N ALA A 448 -12.70 -23.59 25.06
CA ALA A 448 -11.34 -24.09 25.28
C ALA A 448 -10.26 -23.05 24.94
N LEU A 449 -10.64 -21.94 24.27
CA LEU A 449 -9.77 -20.83 23.87
C LEU A 449 -9.97 -19.60 24.78
N ALA A 450 -10.72 -19.71 25.88
CA ALA A 450 -10.91 -18.61 26.82
C ALA A 450 -9.55 -18.10 27.35
N GLY A 451 -9.36 -16.78 27.35
CA GLY A 451 -8.10 -16.12 27.71
C GLY A 451 -7.04 -16.13 26.59
N ARG A 452 -7.34 -16.67 25.40
CA ARG A 452 -6.44 -16.73 24.24
C ARG A 452 -6.97 -15.86 23.09
N PRO A 453 -6.59 -14.57 23.02
CA PRO A 453 -7.17 -13.61 22.07
C PRO A 453 -7.06 -14.06 20.61
N LEU A 454 -5.86 -14.45 20.17
CA LEU A 454 -5.61 -14.83 18.77
C LEU A 454 -6.33 -16.12 18.39
N GLY A 455 -6.40 -17.10 19.30
CA GLY A 455 -7.18 -18.32 19.11
C GLY A 455 -8.68 -18.03 18.95
N LEU A 456 -9.25 -17.17 19.80
CA LEU A 456 -10.65 -16.74 19.70
C LEU A 456 -10.93 -15.99 18.38
N LEU A 457 -10.01 -15.14 17.95
CA LEU A 457 -10.11 -14.46 16.64
C LEU A 457 -10.05 -15.47 15.48
N ALA A 458 -9.20 -16.50 15.56
CA ALA A 458 -9.16 -17.56 14.55
C ALA A 458 -10.49 -18.36 14.51
N ALA A 459 -11.10 -18.66 15.66
CA ALA A 459 -12.40 -19.33 15.72
C ALA A 459 -13.53 -18.46 15.15
N ALA A 460 -13.55 -17.17 15.47
CA ALA A 460 -14.49 -16.21 14.89
C ALA A 460 -14.31 -16.07 13.37
N TRP A 461 -13.06 -15.98 12.90
CA TRP A 461 -12.75 -15.93 11.47
C TRP A 461 -13.15 -17.22 10.74
N PHE A 462 -13.00 -18.38 11.38
CA PHE A 462 -13.51 -19.64 10.85
C PHE A 462 -15.03 -19.64 10.70
N GLY A 463 -15.74 -19.12 11.70
CA GLY A 463 -17.19 -18.94 11.63
C GLY A 463 -17.60 -18.06 10.45
N ILE A 464 -16.88 -16.95 10.24
CA ILE A 464 -17.06 -16.07 9.07
C ILE A 464 -16.79 -16.82 7.77
N ASN A 465 -15.71 -17.60 7.68
CA ASN A 465 -15.38 -18.40 6.50
C ASN A 465 -16.50 -19.38 6.15
N LEU A 466 -17.05 -20.08 7.13
CA LEU A 466 -18.18 -20.99 6.95
C LEU A 466 -19.42 -20.25 6.42
N ALA A 467 -19.78 -19.13 7.06
CA ALA A 467 -20.93 -18.32 6.63
C ALA A 467 -20.75 -17.76 5.21
N ALA A 468 -19.54 -17.29 4.90
CA ALA A 468 -19.18 -16.78 3.58
C ALA A 468 -19.28 -17.83 2.46
N HIS A 469 -19.23 -19.13 2.78
CA HIS A 469 -19.31 -20.23 1.82
C HIS A 469 -20.61 -21.06 1.93
N GLY A 470 -21.64 -20.54 2.62
CA GLY A 470 -22.99 -21.11 2.64
C GLY A 470 -23.37 -21.88 3.91
N GLU A 471 -22.44 -22.13 4.83
CA GLU A 471 -22.71 -22.70 6.15
C GLU A 471 -23.07 -21.59 7.16
N ILE A 472 -24.10 -20.80 6.84
CA ILE A 472 -24.50 -19.58 7.54
C ILE A 472 -24.77 -19.80 9.03
N GLU A 473 -25.70 -20.70 9.38
CA GLU A 473 -26.13 -20.90 10.77
C GLU A 473 -24.98 -21.44 11.64
N ALA A 474 -24.22 -22.39 11.10
CA ALA A 474 -23.06 -22.96 11.79
C ALA A 474 -21.94 -21.92 11.98
N GLY A 475 -21.69 -21.11 10.96
CA GLY A 475 -20.69 -20.05 10.99
C GLY A 475 -21.01 -18.94 12.00
N VAL A 476 -22.24 -18.44 11.99
CA VAL A 476 -22.72 -17.42 12.93
C VAL A 476 -22.69 -17.95 14.37
N ALA A 477 -23.25 -19.14 14.61
CA ALA A 477 -23.25 -19.75 15.93
C ALA A 477 -21.84 -20.01 16.47
N LEU A 478 -20.87 -20.29 15.59
CA LEU A 478 -19.48 -20.42 15.97
C LEU A 478 -18.86 -19.06 16.36
N ALA A 479 -19.04 -18.04 15.53
CA ALA A 479 -18.51 -16.70 15.78
C ALA A 479 -19.10 -16.09 17.07
N GLU A 480 -20.40 -16.20 17.29
CA GLU A 480 -21.07 -15.73 18.50
C GLU A 480 -20.54 -16.40 19.76
N ARG A 481 -20.35 -17.73 19.74
CA ARG A 481 -19.77 -18.46 20.87
C ARG A 481 -18.32 -18.04 21.14
N ALA A 482 -17.54 -17.73 20.10
CA ALA A 482 -16.20 -17.19 20.26
C ALA A 482 -16.20 -15.79 20.92
N PHE A 483 -17.07 -14.87 20.47
CA PHE A 483 -17.19 -13.54 21.07
C PHE A 483 -17.73 -13.54 22.50
N ALA A 484 -18.49 -14.57 22.88
CA ALA A 484 -18.98 -14.72 24.25
C ALA A 484 -17.88 -15.06 25.26
N GLN A 485 -16.68 -15.45 24.81
CA GLN A 485 -15.56 -15.77 25.70
C GLN A 485 -14.75 -14.52 26.06
N ASP A 486 -14.10 -14.54 27.23
CA ASP A 486 -13.14 -13.49 27.59
C ASP A 486 -11.85 -13.63 26.75
N GLY A 487 -11.66 -12.73 25.80
CA GLY A 487 -10.49 -12.68 24.92
C GLY A 487 -9.57 -11.48 25.17
N GLY A 488 -9.67 -10.81 26.33
CA GLY A 488 -8.82 -9.66 26.63
C GLY A 488 -9.09 -8.43 25.74
N GLU A 489 -8.13 -7.53 25.65
CA GLU A 489 -8.28 -6.24 24.93
C GLU A 489 -8.36 -6.41 23.42
N LEU A 490 -7.51 -7.26 22.85
CA LEU A 490 -7.46 -7.50 21.42
C LEU A 490 -8.78 -8.08 20.88
N ALA A 491 -9.34 -9.11 21.54
CA ALA A 491 -10.59 -9.69 21.08
C ALA A 491 -11.78 -8.70 21.20
N ARG A 492 -11.85 -7.93 22.30
CA ARG A 492 -12.87 -6.88 22.49
C ARG A 492 -12.81 -5.79 21.44
N GLU A 493 -11.60 -5.48 20.98
CA GLU A 493 -11.40 -4.47 19.94
C GLU A 493 -11.90 -4.93 18.58
N PHE A 494 -11.64 -6.19 18.20
CA PHE A 494 -11.99 -6.73 16.87
C PHE A 494 -13.36 -7.42 16.82
N GLU A 495 -13.97 -7.73 17.96
CA GLU A 495 -15.30 -8.35 18.05
C GLU A 495 -16.37 -7.61 17.22
N PRO A 496 -16.53 -6.27 17.33
CA PRO A 496 -17.55 -5.55 16.56
C PRO A 496 -17.35 -5.71 15.04
N LEU A 497 -16.10 -5.71 14.59
CA LEU A 497 -15.74 -5.83 13.18
C LEU A 497 -16.12 -7.21 12.65
N LEU A 498 -15.71 -8.26 13.36
CA LEU A 498 -15.97 -9.64 12.94
C LEU A 498 -17.47 -9.96 12.99
N ARG A 499 -18.19 -9.44 13.98
CA ARG A 499 -19.66 -9.57 14.08
C ARG A 499 -20.36 -8.92 12.88
N THR A 500 -20.05 -7.66 12.58
CA THR A 500 -20.66 -6.96 11.44
C THR A 500 -20.19 -7.53 10.09
N PHE A 501 -19.00 -8.13 10.02
CA PHE A 501 -18.55 -8.84 8.82
C PHE A 501 -19.34 -10.12 8.59
N ALA A 502 -19.70 -10.87 9.64
CA ALA A 502 -20.56 -12.03 9.51
C ALA A 502 -21.95 -11.68 8.95
N GLU A 503 -22.36 -10.41 9.04
CA GLU A 503 -23.61 -9.91 8.48
C GLU A 503 -23.52 -9.50 6.99
N VAL A 504 -22.31 -9.42 6.42
CA VAL A 504 -22.10 -9.03 5.01
C VAL A 504 -22.86 -9.91 4.01
N PRO A 505 -22.88 -11.25 4.14
CA PRO A 505 -23.72 -12.11 3.30
C PRO A 505 -25.22 -11.78 3.38
N PHE A 506 -25.68 -11.07 4.40
CA PHE A 506 -27.08 -10.64 4.61
C PHE A 506 -27.31 -9.15 4.30
N GLY A 507 -26.36 -8.46 3.65
CA GLY A 507 -26.49 -7.04 3.32
C GLY A 507 -26.00 -6.08 4.40
N GLY A 508 -25.30 -6.56 5.45
CA GLY A 508 -24.75 -5.75 6.55
C GLY A 508 -23.62 -4.76 6.20
N HIS A 509 -23.42 -4.40 4.93
CA HIS A 509 -22.35 -3.51 4.47
C HIS A 509 -22.35 -2.15 5.19
N ALA A 510 -23.53 -1.59 5.48
CA ALA A 510 -23.66 -0.33 6.20
C ALA A 510 -23.21 -0.43 7.67
N ALA A 511 -23.57 -1.52 8.36
CA ALA A 511 -23.16 -1.78 9.73
C ALA A 511 -21.64 -2.04 9.81
N LEU A 512 -21.11 -2.81 8.85
CA LEU A 512 -19.67 -3.04 8.73
C LEU A 512 -18.90 -1.72 8.47
N ARG A 513 -19.42 -0.85 7.58
CA ARG A 513 -18.83 0.47 7.31
C ARG A 513 -18.76 1.31 8.59
N ALA A 514 -19.87 1.42 9.32
CA ALA A 514 -19.94 2.21 10.55
C ALA A 514 -18.98 1.68 11.62
N THR A 515 -18.86 0.36 11.74
CA THR A 515 -17.91 -0.28 12.65
C THR A 515 -16.47 0.04 12.27
N LEU A 516 -16.12 -0.08 10.99
CA LEU A 516 -14.78 0.30 10.51
C LEU A 516 -14.50 1.78 10.78
N GLU A 517 -15.45 2.68 10.53
CA GLU A 517 -15.31 4.11 10.79
C GLU A 517 -15.04 4.42 12.28
N ALA A 518 -15.75 3.74 13.18
CA ALA A 518 -15.54 3.88 14.61
C ALA A 518 -14.16 3.37 15.06
N LEU A 519 -13.70 2.24 14.51
CA LEU A 519 -12.38 1.68 14.81
C LEU A 519 -11.25 2.57 14.28
N GLU A 520 -11.44 3.20 13.11
CA GLU A 520 -10.48 4.14 12.52
C GLU A 520 -10.26 5.36 13.40
N ALA A 521 -11.37 5.96 13.85
CA ALA A 521 -11.36 7.14 14.70
C ALA A 521 -10.69 6.85 16.06
N GLY A 522 -10.88 5.65 16.60
CA GLY A 522 -10.23 5.21 17.83
C GLY A 522 -8.71 5.02 17.73
N ARG A 523 -8.21 4.72 16.53
CA ARG A 523 -6.79 4.42 16.25
C ARG A 523 -6.02 5.58 15.61
N GLY A 524 -6.62 6.77 15.52
CA GLY A 524 -5.97 7.94 14.92
C GLY A 524 -5.76 7.83 13.40
N GLY A 525 -6.56 7.01 12.70
CA GLY A 525 -6.47 6.88 11.24
C GLY A 525 -5.50 5.82 10.71
N GLU A 526 -4.98 4.94 11.58
CA GLU A 526 -4.11 3.83 11.19
C GLU A 526 -4.79 2.47 11.32
N PHE A 527 -4.67 1.66 10.27
CA PHE A 527 -5.22 0.31 10.19
C PHE A 527 -4.17 -0.73 9.75
N PRO A 528 -4.26 -1.97 10.27
CA PRO A 528 -3.68 -3.14 9.63
C PRO A 528 -4.17 -3.32 8.18
N GLU A 529 -3.34 -3.89 7.30
CA GLU A 529 -3.58 -4.01 5.85
C GLU A 529 -4.90 -4.70 5.52
N TRP A 530 -5.26 -5.73 6.28
CA TRP A 530 -6.49 -6.49 6.07
C TRP A 530 -7.75 -5.67 6.38
N MET A 531 -7.72 -4.76 7.36
CA MET A 531 -8.85 -3.87 7.67
C MET A 531 -9.00 -2.79 6.61
N ALA A 532 -7.89 -2.21 6.16
CA ALA A 532 -7.87 -1.24 5.08
C ALA A 532 -8.47 -1.85 3.78
N SER A 533 -8.13 -3.12 3.51
CA SER A 533 -8.71 -3.90 2.41
C SER A 533 -10.23 -4.05 2.53
N ILE A 534 -10.75 -4.43 3.71
CA ILE A 534 -12.20 -4.54 3.92
C ILE A 534 -12.88 -3.18 3.76
N ARG A 535 -12.26 -2.11 4.28
CA ARG A 535 -12.80 -0.75 4.18
C ARG A 535 -12.92 -0.27 2.73
N GLY A 536 -11.85 -0.40 1.95
CA GLY A 536 -11.87 0.00 0.53
C GLY A 536 -12.95 -0.74 -0.26
N PHE A 537 -13.16 -2.02 0.04
CA PHE A 537 -14.23 -2.82 -0.55
C PHE A 537 -15.64 -2.32 -0.19
N VAL A 538 -15.91 -2.11 1.10
CA VAL A 538 -17.23 -1.67 1.58
C VAL A 538 -17.57 -0.28 1.04
N GLU A 539 -16.57 0.61 0.93
CA GLU A 539 -16.78 1.94 0.36
C GLU A 539 -17.05 1.92 -1.14
N ALA A 540 -16.33 1.09 -1.90
CA ALA A 540 -16.58 0.93 -3.32
C ALA A 540 -17.98 0.35 -3.58
N ASP A 541 -18.39 -0.67 -2.81
CA ASP A 541 -19.73 -1.26 -2.91
C ASP A 541 -20.83 -0.25 -2.54
N ALA A 542 -20.58 0.60 -1.53
CA ALA A 542 -21.49 1.67 -1.14
C ALA A 542 -21.47 2.89 -2.09
N GLY A 543 -20.71 2.84 -3.18
CA GLY A 543 -20.67 3.88 -4.21
C GLY A 543 -19.75 5.07 -3.89
N PHE A 544 -18.95 5.02 -2.82
CA PHE A 544 -17.97 6.04 -2.46
C PHE A 544 -16.65 5.84 -3.22
N ARG A 545 -16.72 6.03 -4.55
CA ARG A 545 -15.63 5.66 -5.48
C ARG A 545 -14.29 6.34 -5.18
N ASP A 546 -14.29 7.62 -4.84
CA ASP A 546 -13.04 8.35 -4.56
C ASP A 546 -12.41 7.95 -3.23
N ALA A 547 -13.22 7.70 -2.20
CA ALA A 547 -12.75 7.19 -0.92
C ALA A 547 -12.13 5.80 -1.09
N ALA A 548 -12.80 4.90 -1.82
CA ALA A 548 -12.27 3.58 -2.13
C ALA A 548 -10.92 3.63 -2.87
N VAL A 549 -10.76 4.55 -3.82
CA VAL A 549 -9.47 4.78 -4.51
C VAL A 549 -8.39 5.24 -3.52
N GLU A 550 -8.70 6.16 -2.63
CA GLU A 550 -7.76 6.66 -1.63
C GLU A 550 -7.32 5.56 -0.65
N HIS A 551 -8.27 4.78 -0.14
CA HIS A 551 -7.96 3.66 0.75
C HIS A 551 -7.11 2.59 0.05
N ALA A 552 -7.43 2.23 -1.19
CA ALA A 552 -6.64 1.27 -1.96
C ALA A 552 -5.23 1.79 -2.28
N ARG A 553 -5.04 3.10 -2.53
CA ARG A 553 -3.70 3.71 -2.68
C ARG A 553 -2.89 3.61 -1.40
N ARG A 554 -3.47 4.01 -0.27
CA ARG A 554 -2.80 3.91 1.04
C ARG A 554 -2.39 2.46 1.35
N MET A 555 -3.21 1.49 0.93
CA MET A 555 -2.89 0.08 1.09
C MET A 555 -1.72 -0.36 0.21
N VAL A 556 -1.66 0.07 -1.06
CA VAL A 556 -0.49 -0.17 -1.94
C VAL A 556 0.79 0.38 -1.32
N ASP A 557 0.73 1.61 -0.80
CA ASP A 557 1.89 2.31 -0.26
C ASP A 557 2.39 1.72 1.08
N ARG A 558 1.50 1.09 1.85
CA ARG A 558 1.78 0.65 3.23
C ARG A 558 1.80 -0.86 3.43
N ALA A 559 1.56 -1.67 2.41
CA ALA A 559 1.43 -3.10 2.61
C ALA A 559 2.79 -3.78 2.87
N GLY A 560 2.92 -4.48 4.00
CA GLY A 560 4.21 -5.06 4.43
C GLY A 560 4.58 -6.42 3.86
N THR A 561 3.69 -7.04 3.06
CA THR A 561 3.97 -8.31 2.40
C THR A 561 3.60 -8.25 0.93
N ARG A 562 4.24 -9.12 0.13
CA ARG A 562 3.97 -9.25 -1.30
C ARG A 562 2.49 -9.55 -1.57
N HIS A 563 1.85 -10.32 -0.70
CA HIS A 563 0.43 -10.66 -0.82
C HIS A 563 -0.46 -9.41 -0.69
N TRP A 564 -0.32 -8.65 0.40
CA TRP A 564 -1.15 -7.46 0.65
C TRP A 564 -0.90 -6.35 -0.36
N GLN A 565 0.34 -6.14 -0.80
CA GLN A 565 0.64 -5.19 -1.88
C GLN A 565 -0.11 -5.54 -3.17
N SER A 566 -0.08 -6.81 -3.53
CA SER A 566 -0.76 -7.27 -4.72
C SER A 566 -2.27 -7.02 -4.57
N LEU A 567 -2.86 -7.37 -3.42
CA LEU A 567 -4.29 -7.14 -3.17
C LEU A 567 -4.67 -5.65 -3.22
N GLY A 568 -3.82 -4.76 -2.71
CA GLY A 568 -4.00 -3.32 -2.82
C GLY A 568 -4.02 -2.82 -4.27
N HIS A 569 -3.08 -3.30 -5.11
CA HIS A 569 -3.04 -2.95 -6.53
C HIS A 569 -4.30 -3.41 -7.26
N VAL A 570 -4.79 -4.59 -6.91
CA VAL A 570 -6.03 -5.17 -7.44
C VAL A 570 -7.24 -4.31 -7.09
N GLN A 571 -7.40 -3.97 -5.81
CA GLN A 571 -8.51 -3.12 -5.35
C GLN A 571 -8.43 -1.71 -5.94
N LEU A 572 -7.22 -1.16 -6.06
CA LEU A 572 -6.99 0.16 -6.65
C LEU A 572 -7.40 0.17 -8.12
N ALA A 573 -6.98 -0.84 -8.88
CA ALA A 573 -7.36 -0.98 -10.28
C ALA A 573 -8.87 -1.07 -10.46
N TRP A 574 -9.54 -1.87 -9.64
CA TRP A 574 -11.00 -2.00 -9.66
C TRP A 574 -11.70 -0.68 -9.30
N ALA A 575 -11.31 -0.02 -8.21
CA ALA A 575 -11.91 1.25 -7.79
C ALA A 575 -11.70 2.36 -8.85
N LEU A 576 -10.51 2.42 -9.46
CA LEU A 576 -10.21 3.34 -10.56
C LEU A 576 -11.03 3.03 -11.82
N ALA A 577 -11.21 1.75 -12.17
CA ALA A 577 -12.04 1.34 -13.30
C ALA A 577 -13.51 1.70 -13.07
N ALA A 578 -14.04 1.43 -11.87
CA ALA A 578 -15.39 1.82 -11.46
C ALA A 578 -15.59 3.34 -11.44
N ALA A 579 -14.53 4.12 -11.15
CA ALA A 579 -14.52 5.57 -11.26
C ALA A 579 -14.35 6.10 -12.70
N GLY A 580 -14.19 5.22 -13.70
CA GLY A 580 -13.97 5.62 -15.10
C GLY A 580 -12.55 6.11 -15.41
N ARG A 581 -11.60 5.94 -14.49
CA ARG A 581 -10.18 6.38 -14.60
C ARG A 581 -9.33 5.30 -15.24
N LEU A 582 -9.67 4.92 -16.47
CA LEU A 582 -9.18 3.69 -17.13
C LEU A 582 -7.65 3.62 -17.29
N ASN A 583 -6.97 4.74 -17.57
CA ASN A 583 -5.51 4.76 -17.72
C ASN A 583 -4.78 4.54 -16.39
N GLU A 584 -5.32 5.09 -15.31
CA GLU A 584 -4.78 4.88 -13.97
C GLU A 584 -5.05 3.44 -13.50
N ALA A 585 -6.22 2.89 -13.85
CA ALA A 585 -6.54 1.49 -13.58
C ALA A 585 -5.56 0.53 -14.29
N GLU A 586 -5.25 0.78 -15.57
CA GLU A 586 -4.26 -0.02 -16.31
C GLU A 586 -2.86 0.10 -15.71
N THR A 587 -2.47 1.30 -15.27
CA THR A 587 -1.19 1.52 -14.57
C THR A 587 -1.13 0.76 -13.25
N ALA A 588 -2.24 0.74 -12.48
CA ALA A 588 -2.34 0.00 -11.23
C ALA A 588 -2.28 -1.54 -11.44
N LEU A 589 -2.69 -2.03 -12.62
CA LEU A 589 -2.62 -3.44 -12.99
C LEU A 589 -1.24 -3.88 -13.50
N ALA A 590 -0.40 -2.95 -13.98
CA ALA A 590 0.89 -3.28 -14.59
C ALA A 590 1.83 -4.11 -13.68
N PRO A 591 1.96 -3.82 -12.37
CA PRO A 591 2.78 -4.63 -11.46
C PRO A 591 2.29 -6.08 -11.28
N LEU A 592 1.03 -6.37 -11.63
CA LEU A 592 0.38 -7.66 -11.44
C LEU A 592 0.54 -8.60 -12.64
N ALA A 593 0.98 -8.10 -13.80
CA ALA A 593 1.07 -8.89 -15.03
C ALA A 593 1.99 -10.12 -14.92
N ASP A 594 3.03 -10.04 -14.08
CA ASP A 594 3.98 -11.12 -13.80
C ASP A 594 3.74 -11.79 -12.43
N ARG A 595 2.70 -11.39 -11.69
CA ARG A 595 2.42 -11.84 -10.31
C ARG A 595 1.12 -12.64 -10.27
N GLY A 596 1.22 -13.97 -10.18
CA GLY A 596 0.06 -14.83 -10.00
C GLY A 596 -0.54 -14.71 -8.60
N PHE A 597 -1.88 -14.67 -8.50
CA PHE A 597 -2.61 -14.85 -7.25
C PHE A 597 -3.10 -16.28 -7.13
N GLU A 598 -2.93 -16.88 -5.96
CA GLU A 598 -3.61 -18.12 -5.61
C GLU A 598 -5.00 -17.82 -5.04
N GLY A 599 -6.01 -18.55 -5.51
CA GLY A 599 -7.37 -18.48 -4.98
C GLY A 599 -8.27 -17.44 -5.67
N TRP A 600 -9.39 -17.14 -5.02
CA TRP A 600 -10.43 -16.28 -5.57
C TRP A 600 -10.03 -14.81 -5.80
N PRO A 601 -9.05 -14.19 -5.10
CA PRO A 601 -8.66 -12.80 -5.38
C PRO A 601 -8.19 -12.54 -6.81
N SER A 602 -7.78 -13.59 -7.53
CA SER A 602 -7.49 -13.53 -8.96
C SER A 602 -8.66 -12.99 -9.80
N CYS A 603 -9.91 -13.18 -9.36
CA CYS A 603 -11.10 -12.70 -10.08
C CYS A 603 -11.08 -11.18 -10.29
N TRP A 604 -10.54 -10.43 -9.33
CA TRP A 604 -10.53 -8.97 -9.36
C TRP A 604 -9.58 -8.41 -10.42
N VAL A 605 -8.46 -9.09 -10.67
CA VAL A 605 -7.56 -8.75 -11.77
C VAL A 605 -8.33 -8.85 -13.09
N ASP A 606 -9.07 -9.94 -13.26
CA ASP A 606 -9.85 -10.18 -14.45
C ASP A 606 -11.07 -9.24 -14.56
N ILE A 607 -11.71 -8.82 -13.45
CA ILE A 607 -12.75 -7.78 -13.45
C ILE A 607 -12.18 -6.44 -13.92
N GLY A 608 -11.07 -5.98 -13.34
CA GLY A 608 -10.43 -4.73 -13.74
C GLY A 608 -10.04 -4.72 -15.21
N LEU A 609 -9.47 -5.82 -15.70
CA LEU A 609 -9.12 -6.00 -17.11
C LEU A 609 -10.34 -6.08 -18.02
N ALA A 610 -11.44 -6.72 -17.57
CA ALA A 610 -12.70 -6.76 -18.31
C ALA A 610 -13.31 -5.36 -18.46
N LEU A 611 -13.34 -4.58 -17.39
CA LEU A 611 -13.86 -3.21 -17.37
C LEU A 611 -13.01 -2.26 -18.23
N VAL A 612 -11.68 -2.37 -18.16
CA VAL A 612 -10.76 -1.57 -19.00
C VAL A 612 -10.93 -1.92 -20.48
N ALA A 613 -11.01 -3.21 -20.82
CA ALA A 613 -11.24 -3.67 -22.20
C ALA A 613 -12.61 -3.19 -22.72
N HIS A 614 -13.66 -3.31 -21.91
CA HIS A 614 -15.00 -2.84 -22.25
C HIS A 614 -15.04 -1.32 -22.47
N GLY A 615 -14.44 -0.54 -21.57
CA GLY A 615 -14.35 0.93 -21.70
C GLY A 615 -13.55 1.39 -22.93
N ARG A 616 -12.69 0.54 -23.49
CA ARG A 616 -11.95 0.77 -24.75
C ARG A 616 -12.66 0.21 -25.99
N GLY A 617 -13.80 -0.45 -25.83
CA GLY A 617 -14.57 -1.06 -26.91
C GLY A 617 -14.04 -2.42 -27.37
N ASP A 618 -13.10 -3.04 -26.66
CA ASP A 618 -12.63 -4.41 -26.91
C ASP A 618 -13.55 -5.43 -26.22
N THR A 619 -14.65 -5.76 -26.89
CA THR A 619 -15.69 -6.65 -26.38
C THR A 619 -15.25 -8.11 -26.26
N THR A 620 -14.28 -8.56 -27.07
CA THR A 620 -13.78 -9.95 -27.03
C THR A 620 -12.91 -10.17 -25.81
N THR A 621 -11.92 -9.28 -25.58
CA THR A 621 -11.08 -9.35 -24.38
C THR A 621 -11.90 -9.12 -23.12
N ALA A 622 -12.86 -8.19 -23.15
CA ALA A 622 -13.75 -7.95 -22.01
C ALA A 622 -14.54 -9.19 -21.62
N ARG A 623 -15.13 -9.91 -22.59
CA ARG A 623 -15.88 -11.15 -22.33
C ARG A 623 -14.99 -12.28 -21.81
N ASP A 624 -13.84 -12.53 -22.43
CA ASP A 624 -12.93 -13.60 -21.99
C ASP A 624 -12.40 -13.36 -20.56
N ARG A 625 -12.10 -12.10 -20.23
CA ARG A 625 -11.71 -11.70 -18.87
C ARG A 625 -12.88 -11.83 -17.90
N ALA A 626 -14.07 -11.38 -18.27
CA ALA A 626 -15.27 -11.56 -17.45
C ALA A 626 -15.55 -13.04 -17.14
N GLU A 627 -15.38 -13.95 -18.12
CA GLU A 627 -15.55 -15.39 -17.91
C GLU A 627 -14.50 -16.00 -16.98
N ARG A 628 -13.25 -15.52 -17.05
CA ARG A 628 -12.20 -15.91 -16.09
C ARG A 628 -12.52 -15.44 -14.68
N ALA A 629 -12.95 -14.19 -14.54
CA ALA A 629 -13.38 -13.64 -13.26
C ALA A 629 -14.51 -14.47 -12.64
N LEU A 630 -15.49 -14.88 -13.43
CA LEU A 630 -16.59 -15.73 -12.97
C LEU A 630 -16.13 -17.10 -12.46
N ARG A 631 -15.19 -17.75 -13.17
CA ARG A 631 -14.63 -19.04 -12.73
C ARG A 631 -13.90 -18.92 -11.40
N SER A 632 -13.11 -17.87 -11.22
CA SER A 632 -12.40 -17.61 -9.95
C SER A 632 -13.34 -17.17 -8.82
N ALA A 633 -14.39 -16.39 -9.12
CA ALA A 633 -15.38 -15.97 -8.14
C ALA A 633 -16.26 -17.14 -7.65
N ALA A 634 -16.44 -18.18 -8.48
CA ALA A 634 -17.18 -19.38 -8.10
C ALA A 634 -16.53 -20.14 -6.93
N THR A 635 -15.22 -20.00 -6.71
CA THR A 635 -14.56 -20.58 -5.54
C THR A 635 -14.52 -19.63 -4.34
N GLY A 636 -14.87 -18.35 -4.51
CA GLY A 636 -14.81 -17.36 -3.44
C GLY A 636 -16.09 -17.20 -2.61
N PRO A 637 -16.09 -16.23 -1.66
CA PRO A 637 -17.24 -15.91 -0.81
C PRO A 637 -18.54 -15.61 -1.58
N LEU A 638 -19.70 -15.92 -1.02
CA LEU A 638 -21.01 -15.67 -1.63
C LEU A 638 -21.26 -14.20 -1.96
N PHE A 639 -20.83 -13.27 -1.10
CA PHE A 639 -20.98 -11.82 -1.36
C PHE A 639 -20.22 -11.38 -2.63
N LEU A 640 -19.09 -12.00 -2.93
CA LEU A 640 -18.26 -11.70 -4.09
C LEU A 640 -18.99 -12.03 -5.38
N ARG A 641 -19.71 -13.16 -5.43
CA ARG A 641 -20.46 -13.59 -6.61
C ARG A 641 -21.53 -12.55 -6.99
N GLY A 642 -22.17 -11.93 -6.00
CA GLY A 642 -23.11 -10.83 -6.22
C GLY A 642 -22.43 -9.60 -6.83
N ILE A 643 -21.25 -9.22 -6.34
CA ILE A 643 -20.51 -8.05 -6.84
C ILE A 643 -19.96 -8.29 -8.24
N VAL A 644 -19.39 -9.46 -8.50
CA VAL A 644 -18.93 -9.86 -9.84
C VAL A 644 -20.09 -9.83 -10.84
N ALA A 645 -21.28 -10.29 -10.43
CA ALA A 645 -22.47 -10.22 -11.27
C ALA A 645 -22.88 -8.78 -11.61
N CYS A 646 -22.85 -7.87 -10.62
CA CYS A 646 -23.18 -6.46 -10.82
C CYS A 646 -22.17 -5.74 -11.72
N ASP A 647 -20.87 -5.91 -11.43
CA ASP A 647 -19.80 -5.18 -12.12
C ASP A 647 -19.59 -5.67 -13.55
N LEU A 648 -19.82 -6.95 -13.80
CA LEU A 648 -19.69 -7.54 -15.13
C LEU A 648 -21.00 -7.52 -15.94
N ALA A 649 -22.12 -7.08 -15.36
CA ALA A 649 -23.39 -6.96 -16.09
C ALA A 649 -23.29 -6.13 -17.39
N PRO A 650 -22.51 -5.03 -17.47
CA PRO A 650 -22.31 -4.30 -18.74
C PRO A 650 -21.50 -5.07 -19.80
N VAL A 651 -20.76 -6.11 -19.39
CA VAL A 651 -19.83 -6.88 -20.22
C VAL A 651 -20.44 -8.22 -20.65
N LEU A 652 -21.25 -8.83 -19.79
CA LEU A 652 -21.91 -10.12 -20.00
C LEU A 652 -23.22 -9.96 -20.79
N ASP A 653 -23.67 -11.04 -21.41
CA ASP A 653 -25.01 -11.09 -22.00
C ASP A 653 -26.09 -11.20 -20.90
N PRO A 654 -27.25 -10.51 -21.05
CA PRO A 654 -28.29 -10.47 -20.02
C PRO A 654 -28.78 -11.85 -19.52
N PRO A 655 -28.98 -12.88 -20.38
CA PRO A 655 -29.36 -14.21 -19.92
C PRO A 655 -28.32 -14.87 -19.02
N ARG A 656 -27.03 -14.63 -19.31
CA ARG A 656 -25.93 -15.20 -18.53
C ARG A 656 -25.75 -14.49 -17.19
N ALA A 657 -25.85 -13.17 -17.18
CA ALA A 657 -25.87 -12.39 -15.94
C ALA A 657 -27.03 -12.83 -15.03
N ARG A 658 -28.21 -13.07 -15.62
CA ARG A 658 -29.39 -13.55 -14.89
C ARG A 658 -29.21 -14.95 -14.31
N ALA A 659 -28.72 -15.90 -15.10
CA ALA A 659 -28.48 -17.27 -14.62
C ALA A 659 -27.51 -17.30 -13.43
N LEU A 660 -26.51 -16.42 -13.43
CA LEU A 660 -25.55 -16.28 -12.34
C LEU A 660 -26.17 -15.68 -11.07
N VAL A 661 -27.03 -14.66 -11.22
CA VAL A 661 -27.80 -14.09 -10.10
C VAL A 661 -28.75 -15.15 -9.51
N GLU A 662 -29.40 -15.94 -10.36
CA GLU A 662 -30.29 -17.04 -9.94
C GLU A 662 -29.53 -18.18 -9.23
N GLU A 663 -28.35 -18.57 -9.74
CA GLU A 663 -27.46 -19.54 -9.08
C GLU A 663 -26.99 -19.03 -7.71
N THR A 664 -26.65 -17.74 -7.60
CA THR A 664 -26.24 -17.12 -6.35
C THR A 664 -27.41 -17.06 -5.35
N LEU A 665 -28.62 -16.73 -5.82
CA LEU A 665 -29.84 -16.77 -5.01
C LEU A 665 -30.20 -18.18 -4.52
N ALA A 666 -29.99 -19.20 -5.35
CA ALA A 666 -30.26 -20.59 -4.99
C ALA A 666 -29.26 -21.16 -3.97
N ALA A 667 -28.03 -20.63 -3.95
CA ALA A 667 -27.00 -21.00 -2.98
C ALA A 667 -27.19 -20.35 -1.60
N VAL A 668 -28.09 -19.36 -1.49
CA VAL A 668 -28.38 -18.61 -0.26
C VAL A 668 -29.60 -19.21 0.45
N VAL A 669 -29.39 -19.80 1.62
CA VAL A 669 -30.46 -20.37 2.46
C VAL A 669 -30.84 -19.35 3.56
N GLY A 670 -32.11 -18.91 3.58
CA GLY A 670 -32.66 -17.97 4.56
C GLY A 670 -33.43 -16.79 3.93
N ASP A 671 -34.44 -16.26 4.63
CA ASP A 671 -35.33 -15.20 4.10
C ASP A 671 -34.69 -13.80 4.05
N HIS A 672 -33.61 -13.55 4.81
CA HIS A 672 -33.02 -12.21 4.98
C HIS A 672 -32.01 -11.78 3.90
N ALA A 673 -31.49 -12.68 3.06
CA ALA A 673 -30.36 -12.40 2.17
C ALA A 673 -30.72 -12.05 0.71
N ARG A 674 -31.97 -11.66 0.45
CA ARG A 674 -32.50 -11.64 -0.91
C ARG A 674 -32.69 -10.25 -1.54
N GLY A 675 -32.58 -9.14 -0.79
CA GLY A 675 -32.89 -7.78 -1.27
C GLY A 675 -32.13 -7.34 -2.53
N ARG A 676 -30.78 -7.28 -2.47
CA ARG A 676 -29.94 -6.85 -3.60
C ARG A 676 -30.04 -7.76 -4.82
N LEU A 677 -29.88 -9.07 -4.63
CA LEU A 677 -29.91 -10.04 -5.73
C LEU A 677 -31.31 -10.14 -6.39
N ARG A 678 -32.41 -10.00 -5.64
CA ARG A 678 -33.77 -9.97 -6.19
C ARG A 678 -34.01 -8.74 -7.06
N ALA A 679 -33.45 -7.60 -6.68
CA ALA A 679 -33.68 -6.38 -7.43
C ALA A 679 -32.72 -6.17 -8.60
N GLU A 680 -31.52 -6.76 -8.55
CA GLU A 680 -30.69 -6.96 -9.76
C GLU A 680 -31.37 -7.95 -10.74
N ARG A 681 -32.00 -9.03 -10.23
CA ARG A 681 -32.85 -9.92 -11.05
C ARG A 681 -33.98 -9.12 -11.73
N ALA A 682 -34.58 -8.16 -11.03
CA ALA A 682 -35.62 -7.30 -11.57
C ALA A 682 -35.08 -6.31 -12.63
N ALA A 683 -33.91 -5.70 -12.40
CA ALA A 683 -33.25 -4.78 -13.34
C ALA A 683 -32.85 -5.48 -14.65
N LEU A 684 -32.32 -6.71 -14.56
CA LEU A 684 -31.99 -7.54 -15.73
C LEU A 684 -33.25 -8.00 -16.50
N GLY A 685 -34.40 -8.17 -15.81
CA GLY A 685 -35.68 -8.52 -16.43
C GLY A 685 -36.32 -7.38 -17.24
N ALA A 686 -36.05 -6.12 -16.88
CA ALA A 686 -36.59 -4.96 -17.60
C ALA A 686 -35.90 -4.68 -18.96
N ALA A 687 -34.75 -5.31 -19.22
CA ALA A 687 -34.03 -5.19 -20.49
C ALA A 687 -34.62 -6.04 -21.63
N ASP A 688 -35.54 -6.97 -21.32
CA ASP A 688 -36.13 -7.94 -22.25
C ASP A 688 -37.48 -7.49 -22.85
N GLU A 689 -38.02 -6.33 -22.47
CA GLU A 689 -39.17 -5.76 -23.17
C GLU A 689 -38.72 -4.88 -24.34
N PRO A 690 -38.90 -5.31 -25.61
CA PRO A 690 -38.66 -4.42 -26.72
C PRO A 690 -39.71 -3.31 -26.68
N ARG A 691 -39.28 -2.10 -26.29
CA ARG A 691 -40.05 -0.87 -26.51
C ARG A 691 -40.32 -0.77 -28.02
N GLY A 692 -41.54 -1.11 -28.41
CA GLY A 692 -42.04 -0.93 -29.76
C GLY A 692 -41.95 0.54 -30.16
N ALA A 693 -41.00 0.86 -31.02
CA ALA A 693 -40.96 2.07 -31.81
C ALA A 693 -40.80 1.66 -33.28
N GLY A 694 -41.75 2.09 -34.10
CA GLY A 694 -41.93 1.59 -35.46
C GLY A 694 -41.02 2.19 -36.52
N ASP A 695 -41.20 1.58 -37.69
CA ASP A 695 -40.97 2.04 -39.06
C ASP A 695 -39.60 1.78 -39.74
N ARG A 696 -39.72 0.91 -40.77
CA ARG A 696 -39.09 0.87 -42.10
C ARG A 696 -37.72 0.21 -42.37
N ASP A 697 -37.89 -0.78 -43.26
CA ASP A 697 -37.13 -1.06 -44.49
C ASP A 697 -36.07 -2.18 -44.51
N ALA A 698 -36.42 -3.16 -45.37
CA ALA A 698 -35.60 -3.75 -46.42
C ALA A 698 -34.81 -5.06 -46.17
N THR A 699 -35.39 -6.12 -46.75
CA THR A 699 -34.80 -7.09 -47.71
C THR A 699 -33.92 -8.25 -47.25
N GLY A 700 -34.29 -9.44 -47.74
CA GLY A 700 -33.39 -10.54 -48.15
C GLY A 700 -33.26 -11.67 -47.12
N ALA A 701 -33.93 -12.82 -47.23
CA ALA A 701 -33.82 -13.89 -48.22
C ALA A 701 -33.25 -15.17 -47.58
N SER A 702 -34.01 -16.26 -47.75
CA SER A 702 -33.63 -17.70 -47.81
C SER A 702 -32.95 -18.32 -46.58
N SER A 703 -33.11 -19.61 -46.25
CA SER A 703 -33.82 -20.77 -46.81
C SER A 703 -33.63 -21.92 -45.79
N ALA A 704 -34.61 -22.82 -45.65
CA ALA A 704 -34.51 -24.28 -45.92
C ALA A 704 -33.39 -25.00 -45.14
N ASP A 705 -33.52 -26.16 -44.51
CA ASP A 705 -34.40 -27.34 -44.56
C ASP A 705 -33.72 -28.25 -43.49
N ASP A 706 -34.40 -28.98 -42.61
CA ASP A 706 -34.92 -30.36 -42.75
C ASP A 706 -34.40 -31.08 -41.48
N ALA A 707 -35.25 -31.55 -40.58
CA ALA A 707 -36.06 -32.77 -40.65
C ALA A 707 -35.33 -34.01 -40.13
N ASP A 708 -36.09 -34.71 -39.26
CA ASP A 708 -36.09 -36.16 -39.06
C ASP A 708 -34.91 -36.81 -38.32
N SER A 709 -35.10 -37.79 -37.44
CA SER A 709 -36.28 -38.59 -37.03
C SER A 709 -35.86 -39.42 -35.79
N ALA A 710 -36.73 -39.59 -34.78
CA ALA A 710 -37.54 -40.79 -34.48
C ALA A 710 -36.71 -42.08 -34.23
N SER A 711 -36.98 -43.01 -33.31
CA SER A 711 -38.16 -43.44 -32.54
C SER A 711 -37.67 -44.53 -31.56
N GLY A 712 -38.17 -44.64 -30.32
CA GLY A 712 -39.32 -45.49 -29.93
C GLY A 712 -38.84 -46.71 -29.10
N ALA A 713 -39.58 -47.34 -28.20
CA ALA A 713 -40.94 -47.18 -27.67
C ALA A 713 -41.15 -48.14 -26.47
N ASP A 714 -42.37 -48.08 -25.91
CA ASP A 714 -43.11 -49.06 -25.08
C ASP A 714 -43.23 -48.75 -23.57
N SER A 715 -44.34 -48.16 -23.09
CA SER A 715 -45.71 -48.69 -22.81
C SER A 715 -45.82 -49.22 -21.36
N ALA A 716 -46.84 -48.97 -20.55
CA ALA A 716 -48.26 -48.70 -20.76
C ALA A 716 -48.91 -48.00 -19.54
N GLY A 717 -50.09 -47.38 -19.70
CA GLY A 717 -50.98 -47.12 -18.54
C GLY A 717 -51.98 -45.97 -18.63
N ALA A 718 -53.08 -46.19 -19.37
CA ALA A 718 -54.47 -45.70 -19.15
C ALA A 718 -54.80 -44.21 -18.93
N ALA A 719 -55.77 -43.76 -19.73
CA ALA A 719 -56.35 -42.43 -19.83
C ALA A 719 -57.44 -42.08 -18.79
N SER A 720 -57.46 -40.82 -18.36
CA SER A 720 -58.56 -39.82 -18.34
C SER A 720 -58.31 -38.88 -17.15
N SER A 721 -58.06 -37.59 -17.30
CA SER A 721 -59.01 -36.56 -17.72
C SER A 721 -58.23 -35.25 -17.92
N ALA A 722 -58.49 -34.54 -19.01
CA ALA A 722 -57.94 -33.22 -19.29
C ALA A 722 -58.98 -32.14 -18.92
N GLY A 723 -58.53 -31.12 -18.19
CA GLY A 723 -59.31 -29.91 -17.94
C GLY A 723 -58.70 -28.99 -16.88
N GLY A 724 -57.77 -28.13 -17.27
CA GLY A 724 -57.50 -26.84 -16.62
C GLY A 724 -56.23 -26.72 -15.78
N ALA A 725 -55.30 -25.86 -16.20
CA ALA A 725 -54.74 -24.75 -15.41
C ALA A 725 -53.54 -24.12 -16.15
N SER A 726 -53.72 -22.91 -16.67
CA SER A 726 -52.65 -21.95 -16.97
C SER A 726 -52.87 -20.75 -16.04
N GLY A 727 -51.87 -20.36 -15.23
CA GLY A 727 -51.86 -19.08 -14.51
C GLY A 727 -51.47 -19.13 -13.03
N ALA A 728 -50.26 -19.57 -12.68
CA ALA A 728 -49.76 -19.50 -11.29
C ALA A 728 -48.42 -18.76 -11.12
N ASP A 729 -47.47 -18.84 -12.07
CA ASP A 729 -46.10 -18.33 -11.82
C ASP A 729 -45.93 -16.79 -11.82
N GLY A 730 -46.93 -16.01 -12.26
CA GLY A 730 -46.84 -14.54 -12.28
C GLY A 730 -47.39 -13.84 -11.03
N ALA A 731 -48.18 -14.53 -10.19
CA ALA A 731 -48.86 -13.93 -9.05
C ALA A 731 -48.03 -13.99 -7.76
N ASP A 732 -47.26 -15.08 -7.56
CA ASP A 732 -46.44 -15.25 -6.35
C ASP A 732 -45.28 -14.25 -6.29
N GLY A 733 -44.65 -13.92 -7.42
CA GLY A 733 -43.56 -12.93 -7.46
C GLY A 733 -43.98 -11.49 -7.19
N ALA A 734 -45.25 -11.14 -7.45
CA ALA A 734 -45.78 -9.79 -7.20
C ALA A 734 -46.24 -9.62 -5.75
N ALA A 735 -46.75 -10.69 -5.12
CA ALA A 735 -47.09 -10.71 -3.70
C ALA A 735 -45.83 -10.62 -2.82
N ASP A 736 -44.80 -11.41 -3.15
CA ASP A 736 -43.51 -11.37 -2.44
C ASP A 736 -42.82 -10.00 -2.55
N ALA A 737 -42.90 -9.35 -3.72
CA ALA A 737 -42.34 -8.02 -3.92
C ALA A 737 -43.08 -6.94 -3.11
N LEU A 738 -44.40 -7.08 -2.93
CA LEU A 738 -45.18 -6.15 -2.12
C LEU A 738 -44.91 -6.34 -0.62
N ASP A 739 -44.71 -7.58 -0.17
CA ASP A 739 -44.31 -7.88 1.21
C ASP A 739 -42.90 -7.38 1.53
N ASP A 740 -41.95 -7.50 0.59
CA ASP A 740 -40.61 -6.91 0.71
C ASP A 740 -40.68 -5.36 0.78
N VAL A 741 -41.56 -4.74 -0.02
CA VAL A 741 -41.83 -3.29 0.07
C VAL A 741 -42.42 -2.93 1.43
N HIS A 742 -43.41 -3.66 1.93
CA HIS A 742 -43.98 -3.41 3.26
C HIS A 742 -42.94 -3.58 4.38
N ALA A 743 -42.07 -4.60 4.28
CA ALA A 743 -41.01 -4.85 5.26
C ALA A 743 -39.96 -3.73 5.26
N ALA A 744 -39.49 -3.31 4.08
CA ALA A 744 -38.55 -2.20 3.95
C ALA A 744 -39.14 -0.87 4.44
N LEU A 745 -40.41 -0.60 4.12
CA LEU A 745 -41.10 0.60 4.61
C LEU A 745 -41.30 0.57 6.14
N ALA A 746 -41.54 -0.62 6.72
CA ALA A 746 -41.68 -0.79 8.17
C ALA A 746 -40.33 -0.67 8.92
N ALA A 747 -39.22 -1.07 8.28
CA ALA A 747 -37.87 -0.98 8.85
C ALA A 747 -37.35 0.47 8.97
N GLY A 748 -37.96 1.39 8.22
CA GLY A 748 -37.75 2.83 8.41
C GLY A 748 -36.82 3.47 7.37
N PRO A 749 -36.54 4.78 7.53
CA PRO A 749 -35.98 5.62 6.48
C PRO A 749 -34.56 5.24 6.05
N ASP A 750 -33.75 4.64 6.92
CA ASP A 750 -32.36 4.26 6.59
C ASP A 750 -32.31 3.05 5.64
N VAL A 751 -33.22 2.09 5.81
CA VAL A 751 -33.37 0.92 4.92
C VAL A 751 -33.93 1.35 3.58
N VAL A 752 -34.97 2.18 3.59
CA VAL A 752 -35.53 2.78 2.37
C VAL A 752 -34.44 3.57 1.62
N ARG A 753 -33.53 4.25 2.34
CA ARG A 753 -32.40 4.96 1.72
C ARG A 753 -31.41 4.03 1.04
N ALA A 754 -31.03 2.95 1.72
CA ALA A 754 -30.04 1.99 1.26
C ALA A 754 -30.53 1.19 0.03
N GLU A 755 -31.82 0.89 -0.03
CA GLU A 755 -32.39 -0.01 -1.04
C GLU A 755 -33.25 0.70 -2.10
N TRP A 756 -33.26 2.03 -2.15
CA TRP A 756 -34.20 2.75 -3.01
C TRP A 756 -34.10 2.45 -4.50
N THR A 757 -32.89 2.22 -5.03
CA THR A 757 -32.69 1.82 -6.43
C THR A 757 -33.50 0.56 -6.77
N LEU A 758 -33.69 -0.30 -5.79
CA LEU A 758 -34.37 -1.58 -5.86
C LEU A 758 -35.87 -1.44 -5.58
N LEU A 759 -36.23 -0.60 -4.61
CA LEU A 759 -37.61 -0.38 -4.15
C LEU A 759 -38.41 0.57 -5.04
N ARG A 760 -37.75 1.47 -5.78
CA ARG A 760 -38.39 2.56 -6.53
C ARG A 760 -39.50 2.08 -7.48
N GLY A 761 -39.24 1.06 -8.29
CA GLY A 761 -40.21 0.50 -9.24
C GLY A 761 -41.39 -0.19 -8.54
N PRO A 762 -41.15 -1.15 -7.65
CA PRO A 762 -42.20 -1.80 -6.87
C PRO A 762 -43.08 -0.85 -6.06
N VAL A 763 -42.49 0.17 -5.42
CA VAL A 763 -43.23 1.21 -4.68
C VAL A 763 -44.10 2.05 -5.63
N TRP A 764 -43.58 2.40 -6.80
CA TRP A 764 -44.34 3.13 -7.83
C TRP A 764 -45.57 2.34 -8.27
N ASP A 765 -45.40 1.07 -8.63
CA ASP A 765 -46.50 0.24 -9.12
C ASP A 765 -47.54 -0.06 -8.03
N ALA A 766 -47.10 -0.27 -6.77
CA ALA A 766 -47.99 -0.49 -5.64
C ALA A 766 -48.83 0.76 -5.29
N LEU A 767 -48.25 1.96 -5.41
CA LEU A 767 -48.98 3.23 -5.30
C LEU A 767 -49.98 3.44 -6.45
N GLU A 768 -49.66 2.97 -7.66
CA GLU A 768 -50.58 3.03 -8.81
C GLU A 768 -51.77 2.08 -8.63
N ARG A 769 -51.54 0.89 -8.08
CA ARG A 769 -52.59 -0.09 -7.74
C ARG A 769 -53.38 0.26 -6.47
N GLY A 770 -52.93 1.24 -5.68
CA GLY A 770 -53.58 1.66 -4.44
C GLY A 770 -53.36 0.71 -3.27
N GLU A 771 -52.30 -0.11 -3.33
CA GLU A 771 -51.91 -1.08 -2.30
C GLU A 771 -51.15 -0.42 -1.14
N LEU A 772 -50.60 0.78 -1.36
CA LEU A 772 -49.88 1.58 -0.37
C LEU A 772 -50.55 2.92 -0.12
N GLU A 773 -50.52 3.36 1.15
CA GLU A 773 -51.01 4.68 1.53
C GLU A 773 -50.04 5.79 1.10
N ALA A 774 -50.49 6.64 0.18
CA ALA A 774 -49.68 7.67 -0.46
C ALA A 774 -49.05 8.65 0.53
N GLU A 775 -49.76 9.05 1.58
CA GLU A 775 -49.23 9.98 2.60
C GLU A 775 -48.12 9.32 3.44
N ALA A 776 -48.26 8.04 3.77
CA ALA A 776 -47.26 7.30 4.53
C ALA A 776 -45.97 7.09 3.73
N VAL A 777 -46.11 6.70 2.46
CA VAL A 777 -44.95 6.51 1.56
C VAL A 777 -44.25 7.84 1.30
N VAL A 778 -44.98 8.91 1.00
CA VAL A 778 -44.38 10.24 0.79
C VAL A 778 -43.65 10.73 2.04
N ALA A 779 -44.21 10.56 3.23
CA ALA A 779 -43.56 10.95 4.48
C ALA A 779 -42.29 10.13 4.76
N LEU A 780 -42.32 8.83 4.44
CA LEU A 780 -41.18 7.95 4.63
C LEU A 780 -40.07 8.20 3.61
N VAL A 781 -40.43 8.46 2.35
CA VAL A 781 -39.49 8.89 1.31
C VAL A 781 -38.91 10.26 1.67
N ASP A 782 -39.67 11.17 2.27
CA ASP A 782 -39.14 12.46 2.76
C ASP A 782 -38.15 12.27 3.92
N ALA A 783 -38.44 11.36 4.84
CA ALA A 783 -37.52 11.03 5.93
C ALA A 783 -36.26 10.28 5.44
N ALA A 784 -36.42 9.36 4.48
CA ALA A 784 -35.33 8.60 3.87
C ALA A 784 -34.47 9.49 2.97
N PHE A 785 -35.09 10.42 2.26
CA PHE A 785 -34.47 11.26 1.24
C PHE A 785 -34.83 12.74 1.42
N PRO A 786 -34.45 13.38 2.53
CA PRO A 786 -34.81 14.76 2.78
C PRO A 786 -34.30 15.66 1.66
N GLY A 787 -35.22 16.29 0.94
CA GLY A 787 -34.92 17.22 -0.13
C GLY A 787 -34.47 16.62 -1.47
N ARG A 788 -34.35 15.29 -1.62
CA ARG A 788 -33.74 14.65 -2.81
C ARG A 788 -34.70 14.52 -4.02
N PRO A 789 -34.18 14.33 -5.26
CA PRO A 789 -35.00 14.24 -6.48
C PRO A 789 -36.05 13.13 -6.50
N GLU A 790 -35.90 12.09 -5.68
CA GLU A 790 -36.82 10.95 -5.53
C GLU A 790 -38.23 11.43 -5.15
N LEU A 791 -38.34 12.47 -4.32
CA LEU A 791 -39.61 13.12 -3.99
C LEU A 791 -40.23 13.83 -5.21
N LEU A 792 -39.42 14.34 -6.14
CA LEU A 792 -39.90 15.05 -7.32
C LEU A 792 -40.47 14.11 -8.38
N GLU A 793 -40.09 12.84 -8.36
CA GLU A 793 -40.62 11.83 -9.27
C GLU A 793 -42.08 11.53 -8.95
N LEU A 794 -42.42 11.43 -7.66
CA LEU A 794 -43.79 11.23 -7.18
C LEU A 794 -44.73 12.38 -7.56
N ALA A 795 -44.20 13.58 -7.81
CA ALA A 795 -44.98 14.71 -8.32
C ALA A 795 -45.50 14.52 -9.75
N ALA A 796 -44.96 13.54 -10.50
CA ALA A 796 -45.42 13.16 -11.83
C ALA A 796 -46.24 11.86 -11.84
N HIS A 797 -46.53 11.28 -10.68
CA HIS A 797 -47.21 10.00 -10.57
C HIS A 797 -48.62 10.05 -11.19
N PRO A 798 -49.11 9.00 -11.89
CA PRO A 798 -50.43 9.01 -12.53
C PRO A 798 -51.59 9.16 -11.52
N THR A 799 -51.44 8.62 -10.31
CA THR A 799 -52.43 8.72 -9.22
C THR A 799 -52.49 10.10 -8.57
N ALA A 800 -53.67 10.73 -8.54
CA ALA A 800 -53.89 12.05 -7.95
C ALA A 800 -53.61 12.11 -6.44
N ALA A 801 -53.91 11.04 -5.69
CA ALA A 801 -53.64 10.97 -4.24
C ALA A 801 -52.13 11.11 -3.92
N VAL A 802 -51.26 10.49 -4.72
CA VAL A 802 -49.80 10.58 -4.61
C VAL A 802 -49.32 12.01 -4.89
N ARG A 803 -49.79 12.61 -5.99
CA ARG A 803 -49.48 14.01 -6.34
C ARG A 803 -49.97 15.01 -5.29
N ALA A 804 -51.12 14.73 -4.67
CA ALA A 804 -51.68 15.56 -3.61
C ALA A 804 -50.88 15.44 -2.30
N ALA A 805 -50.41 14.23 -1.97
CA ALA A 805 -49.57 13.96 -0.80
C ALA A 805 -48.18 14.60 -0.91
N VAL A 806 -47.57 14.56 -2.10
CA VAL A 806 -46.21 15.07 -2.31
C VAL A 806 -46.13 16.60 -2.39
N GLY A 807 -47.20 17.28 -2.80
CA GLY A 807 -47.22 18.75 -2.99
C GLY A 807 -46.69 19.57 -1.80
N PRO A 808 -47.17 19.37 -0.56
CA PRO A 808 -46.65 20.07 0.63
C PRO A 808 -45.19 19.75 0.97
N VAL A 809 -44.73 18.53 0.65
CA VAL A 809 -43.36 18.08 0.90
C VAL A 809 -42.40 18.71 -0.10
N VAL A 810 -42.73 18.71 -1.40
CA VAL A 810 -41.96 19.39 -2.44
C VAL A 810 -41.80 20.89 -2.13
N ALA A 811 -42.80 21.54 -1.54
CA ALA A 811 -42.71 22.96 -1.15
C ALA A 811 -41.66 23.26 -0.07
N ARG A 812 -41.36 22.28 0.79
CA ARG A 812 -40.37 22.43 1.88
C ARG A 812 -39.05 21.69 1.61
N SER A 813 -38.93 21.01 0.47
CA SER A 813 -37.80 20.13 0.17
C SER A 813 -36.48 20.88 -0.08
N GLY A 814 -36.54 22.17 -0.40
CA GLY A 814 -35.37 22.95 -0.80
C GLY A 814 -34.74 22.50 -2.13
N HIS A 815 -35.31 21.54 -2.86
CA HIS A 815 -34.72 21.07 -4.11
C HIS A 815 -34.79 22.15 -5.21
N PRO A 816 -33.73 22.40 -6.02
CA PRO A 816 -33.75 23.42 -7.08
C PRO A 816 -34.89 23.28 -8.10
N ALA A 817 -35.26 22.05 -8.43
CA ALA A 817 -36.39 21.74 -9.33
C ALA A 817 -37.79 21.71 -8.67
N ALA A 818 -37.89 21.93 -7.35
CA ALA A 818 -39.16 21.88 -6.61
C ALA A 818 -40.18 22.90 -7.13
N ALA A 819 -39.73 24.12 -7.41
CA ALA A 819 -40.61 25.20 -7.83
C ALA A 819 -41.27 24.94 -9.20
N GLY A 820 -40.52 24.38 -10.15
CA GLY A 820 -41.07 23.92 -11.43
C GLY A 820 -42.11 22.82 -11.28
N ARG A 821 -41.87 21.85 -10.39
CA ARG A 821 -42.83 20.77 -10.10
C ARG A 821 -44.08 21.29 -9.38
N LEU A 822 -43.93 22.22 -8.42
CA LEU A 822 -45.06 22.86 -7.74
C LEU A 822 -45.92 23.68 -8.68
N LYS A 823 -45.33 24.33 -9.69
CA LYS A 823 -46.10 25.03 -10.72
C LYS A 823 -47.02 24.06 -11.46
N VAL A 824 -46.49 22.91 -11.88
CA VAL A 824 -47.28 21.84 -12.54
C VAL A 824 -48.40 21.35 -11.62
N LEU A 825 -48.11 21.07 -10.34
CA LEU A 825 -49.11 20.62 -9.37
C LEU A 825 -50.20 21.66 -9.06
N ARG A 826 -49.89 22.96 -9.15
CA ARG A 826 -50.85 24.06 -8.95
C ARG A 826 -51.77 24.30 -10.14
N GLU A 827 -51.41 23.72 -11.28
CA GLU A 827 -52.16 23.74 -12.54
C GLU A 827 -52.76 22.34 -12.85
N ASP A 828 -52.72 21.41 -11.88
CA ASP A 828 -53.23 20.04 -12.03
C ASP A 828 -54.75 20.01 -12.30
N ALA A 829 -55.20 18.98 -13.02
CA ALA A 829 -56.61 18.79 -13.33
C ALA A 829 -57.44 18.41 -12.09
N ASP A 830 -56.83 17.81 -11.07
CA ASP A 830 -57.50 17.45 -9.81
C ASP A 830 -57.50 18.62 -8.80
N PRO A 831 -58.68 19.10 -8.34
CA PRO A 831 -58.78 20.22 -7.40
C PRO A 831 -58.07 19.98 -6.06
N THR A 832 -57.94 18.73 -5.63
CA THR A 832 -57.32 18.34 -4.35
C THR A 832 -55.81 18.50 -4.40
N VAL A 833 -55.19 18.16 -5.54
CA VAL A 833 -53.76 18.35 -5.79
C VAL A 833 -53.42 19.84 -5.78
N VAL A 834 -54.25 20.65 -6.46
CA VAL A 834 -54.09 22.12 -6.52
C VAL A 834 -54.18 22.75 -5.13
N GLU A 835 -55.18 22.38 -4.33
CA GLU A 835 -55.35 22.90 -2.97
C GLU A 835 -54.15 22.53 -2.06
N ARG A 836 -53.69 21.27 -2.10
CA ARG A 836 -52.56 20.82 -1.27
C ARG A 836 -51.23 21.45 -1.70
N ALA A 837 -50.98 21.61 -3.00
CA ALA A 837 -49.79 22.29 -3.52
C ALA A 837 -49.77 23.81 -3.21
N ARG A 838 -50.92 24.43 -2.97
CA ARG A 838 -51.02 25.83 -2.52
C ARG A 838 -50.79 25.99 -1.02
N ARG A 839 -51.25 25.03 -0.20
CA ARG A 839 -51.04 25.04 1.26
C ARG A 839 -49.56 24.91 1.67
N GLY A 840 -48.73 24.29 0.84
CA GLY A 840 -47.29 24.13 1.08
C GLY A 840 -46.47 25.43 1.12
N GLY A 841 -47.05 26.58 0.71
CA GLY A 841 -46.34 27.87 0.68
C GLY A 841 -45.46 28.07 -0.56
N ALA A 842 -44.72 29.18 -0.61
CA ALA A 842 -43.72 29.39 -1.65
C ALA A 842 -42.49 28.49 -1.38
N PRO A 843 -41.90 27.86 -2.41
CA PRO A 843 -40.72 27.05 -2.21
C PRO A 843 -39.57 27.89 -1.65
N GLU A 844 -38.99 27.48 -0.53
CA GLU A 844 -37.73 28.07 -0.06
C GLU A 844 -36.61 27.65 -1.00
N THR A 845 -36.01 28.62 -1.69
CA THR A 845 -34.83 28.33 -2.51
C THR A 845 -33.59 28.38 -1.62
N PRO A 846 -32.80 27.30 -1.51
CA PRO A 846 -31.59 27.33 -0.73
C PRO A 846 -30.57 28.32 -1.31
N PRO A 847 -29.67 28.85 -0.45
CA PRO A 847 -28.60 29.72 -0.90
C PRO A 847 -27.65 28.98 -1.84
N LEU A 848 -27.05 29.72 -2.78
CA LEU A 848 -25.97 29.23 -3.63
C LEU A 848 -24.66 29.23 -2.84
N ASN A 849 -23.97 28.10 -2.79
CA ASN A 849 -22.61 27.98 -2.26
C ASN A 849 -21.66 27.66 -3.41
N VAL A 850 -20.73 28.55 -3.68
CA VAL A 850 -19.74 28.40 -4.74
C VAL A 850 -18.37 28.13 -4.09
N ARG A 851 -17.78 27.00 -4.45
CA ARG A 851 -16.44 26.61 -4.05
C ARG A 851 -15.48 26.84 -5.22
N LEU A 852 -14.41 27.57 -4.95
CA LEU A 852 -13.32 27.81 -5.87
C LEU A 852 -12.00 27.24 -5.32
N PHE A 853 -11.87 27.04 -4.00
CA PHE A 853 -10.71 26.38 -3.40
C PHE A 853 -10.74 24.86 -3.59
N GLY A 854 -9.63 24.31 -4.07
CA GLY A 854 -9.48 22.88 -4.31
C GLY A 854 -10.29 22.34 -5.50
N GLY A 855 -11.04 23.21 -6.19
CA GLY A 855 -11.81 22.87 -7.38
C GLY A 855 -13.05 23.76 -7.55
N PHE A 856 -13.58 23.83 -8.78
CA PHE A 856 -14.82 24.56 -9.07
C PHE A 856 -16.05 23.70 -8.82
N GLU A 857 -16.82 24.03 -7.79
CA GLU A 857 -18.09 23.40 -7.48
C GLU A 857 -19.16 24.46 -7.18
N VAL A 858 -20.37 24.24 -7.68
CA VAL A 858 -21.52 25.08 -7.35
C VAL A 858 -22.58 24.20 -6.73
N ARG A 859 -23.01 24.56 -5.52
CA ARG A 859 -24.10 23.89 -4.80
C ARG A 859 -25.22 24.88 -4.53
N ARG A 860 -26.45 24.40 -4.42
CA ARG A 860 -27.58 25.16 -3.90
C ARG A 860 -28.05 24.47 -2.63
N GLY A 861 -27.70 25.00 -1.46
CA GLY A 861 -27.79 24.24 -0.21
C GLY A 861 -26.91 22.99 -0.28
N GLU A 862 -27.50 21.82 -0.07
CA GLU A 862 -26.81 20.52 -0.16
C GLU A 862 -26.72 19.97 -1.60
N TRP A 863 -27.34 20.62 -2.58
CA TRP A 863 -27.51 20.09 -3.93
C TRP A 863 -26.34 20.49 -4.84
N PRO A 864 -25.48 19.57 -5.32
CA PRO A 864 -24.52 19.91 -6.36
C PRO A 864 -25.26 20.26 -7.65
N VAL A 865 -24.82 21.32 -8.33
CA VAL A 865 -25.39 21.76 -9.60
C VAL A 865 -24.49 21.28 -10.73
N GLU A 866 -24.71 20.06 -11.18
CA GLU A 866 -23.90 19.38 -12.21
C GLU A 866 -24.26 19.82 -13.65
N ALA A 867 -25.33 20.60 -13.82
CA ALA A 867 -25.93 20.93 -15.10
C ALA A 867 -25.17 22.01 -15.92
N TRP A 868 -23.84 21.90 -16.02
CA TRP A 868 -23.07 22.70 -16.97
C TRP A 868 -23.18 22.09 -18.37
N SER A 869 -24.34 22.30 -19.01
CA SER A 869 -24.62 21.81 -20.37
C SER A 869 -23.54 22.13 -21.42
N ARG A 870 -22.67 23.11 -21.15
CA ARG A 870 -21.43 23.37 -21.90
C ARG A 870 -20.30 23.77 -20.96
N PRO A 871 -19.07 23.25 -21.14
CA PRO A 871 -17.89 23.64 -20.35
C PRO A 871 -17.62 25.14 -20.35
N THR A 872 -17.94 25.83 -21.45
CA THR A 872 -17.73 27.28 -21.60
C THR A 872 -18.63 28.13 -20.70
N ALA A 873 -19.78 27.60 -20.27
CA ALA A 873 -20.65 28.30 -19.31
C ALA A 873 -20.04 28.30 -17.90
N ALA A 874 -19.47 27.16 -17.48
CA ALA A 874 -18.73 27.06 -16.22
C ALA A 874 -17.53 27.99 -16.22
N ARG A 875 -16.76 27.98 -17.32
CA ARG A 875 -15.59 28.84 -17.50
C ARG A 875 -15.93 30.33 -17.46
N LEU A 876 -17.07 30.74 -18.04
CA LEU A 876 -17.56 32.12 -17.94
C LEU A 876 -17.86 32.50 -16.48
N VAL A 877 -18.52 31.61 -15.73
CA VAL A 877 -18.84 31.89 -14.31
C VAL A 877 -17.56 31.99 -13.48
N ARG A 878 -16.60 31.09 -13.65
CA ARG A 878 -15.27 31.19 -13.01
C ARG A 878 -14.61 32.53 -13.32
N PHE A 879 -14.57 32.91 -14.60
CA PHE A 879 -14.00 34.18 -15.03
C PHE A 879 -14.67 35.38 -14.34
N LEU A 880 -16.00 35.40 -14.29
CA LEU A 880 -16.76 36.50 -13.67
C LEU A 880 -16.60 36.54 -12.15
N LEU A 881 -16.52 35.40 -11.47
CA LEU A 881 -16.26 35.31 -10.03
C LEU A 881 -14.85 35.82 -9.67
N VAL A 882 -13.86 35.54 -10.52
CA VAL A 882 -12.50 36.08 -10.37
C VAL A 882 -12.45 37.61 -10.48
N GLN A 883 -13.44 38.24 -11.11
CA GLN A 883 -13.55 39.72 -11.14
C GLN A 883 -14.13 40.31 -9.85
N GLU A 884 -14.56 39.50 -8.87
CA GLU A 884 -15.05 39.94 -7.56
C GLU A 884 -16.12 41.04 -7.65
N GLY A 885 -17.08 40.85 -8.56
CA GLY A 885 -18.20 41.76 -8.79
C GLY A 885 -17.89 42.97 -9.69
N VAL A 886 -16.64 43.15 -10.13
CA VAL A 886 -16.26 44.19 -11.11
C VAL A 886 -16.83 43.86 -12.49
N PRO A 887 -17.49 44.81 -13.19
CA PRO A 887 -17.96 44.60 -14.56
C PRO A 887 -16.81 44.31 -15.55
N ALA A 888 -16.87 43.17 -16.23
CA ALA A 888 -15.95 42.77 -17.28
C ALA A 888 -16.49 43.15 -18.67
N PRO A 889 -15.79 44.03 -19.43
CA PRO A 889 -16.14 44.33 -20.81
C PRO A 889 -16.16 43.07 -21.68
N GLN A 890 -17.05 43.03 -22.68
CA GLN A 890 -17.15 41.87 -23.59
C GLN A 890 -15.83 41.50 -24.26
N ASP A 891 -15.02 42.50 -24.65
CA ASP A 891 -13.73 42.26 -25.31
C ASP A 891 -12.74 41.51 -24.41
N LEU A 892 -12.76 41.78 -23.10
CA LEU A 892 -11.93 41.06 -22.13
C LEU A 892 -12.39 39.61 -21.98
N ILE A 893 -13.70 39.38 -21.97
CA ILE A 893 -14.28 38.03 -21.92
C ILE A 893 -13.95 37.25 -23.21
N PHE A 894 -13.95 37.92 -24.36
CA PHE A 894 -13.58 37.30 -25.63
C PHE A 894 -12.14 36.82 -25.61
N GLU A 895 -11.20 37.67 -25.19
CA GLU A 895 -9.78 37.31 -25.13
C GLU A 895 -9.52 36.18 -24.12
N ALA A 896 -10.21 36.20 -22.97
CA ALA A 896 -10.04 35.19 -21.93
C ALA A 896 -10.61 33.80 -22.32
N LEU A 897 -11.78 33.76 -22.96
CA LEU A 897 -12.49 32.50 -23.22
C LEU A 897 -12.29 31.96 -24.64
N TRP A 898 -12.10 32.85 -25.63
CA TRP A 898 -11.98 32.51 -27.05
C TRP A 898 -10.85 33.32 -27.73
N PRO A 899 -9.59 33.15 -27.29
CA PRO A 899 -8.46 33.91 -27.85
C PRO A 899 -8.32 33.68 -29.36
N GLY A 900 -8.09 34.77 -30.11
CA GLY A 900 -7.86 34.71 -31.56
C GLY A 900 -9.08 34.42 -32.44
N ARG A 901 -10.31 34.40 -31.88
CA ARG A 901 -11.55 34.27 -32.66
C ARG A 901 -12.06 35.61 -33.19
N ASP A 902 -12.86 35.55 -34.26
CA ASP A 902 -13.53 36.73 -34.78
C ASP A 902 -14.59 37.27 -33.78
N PRO A 903 -14.75 38.60 -33.65
CA PRO A 903 -15.66 39.20 -32.66
C PRO A 903 -17.13 38.82 -32.82
N GLY A 904 -17.58 38.53 -34.05
CA GLY A 904 -18.96 38.14 -34.32
C GLY A 904 -19.29 36.77 -33.74
N SER A 905 -18.44 35.77 -34.01
CA SER A 905 -18.56 34.41 -33.48
C SER A 905 -18.38 34.36 -31.96
N ALA A 906 -17.44 35.12 -31.41
CA ALA A 906 -17.22 35.21 -29.96
C ALA A 906 -18.45 35.78 -29.24
N LYS A 907 -19.07 36.82 -29.80
CA LYS A 907 -20.31 37.42 -29.25
C LYS A 907 -21.47 36.43 -29.21
N SER A 908 -21.70 35.68 -30.30
CA SER A 908 -22.76 34.66 -30.33
C SER A 908 -22.51 33.54 -29.31
N GLN A 909 -21.26 33.08 -29.18
CA GLN A 909 -20.92 32.07 -28.18
C GLN A 909 -21.02 32.59 -26.75
N LEU A 910 -20.67 33.85 -26.50
CA LEU A 910 -20.86 34.50 -25.21
C LEU A 910 -22.34 34.56 -24.81
N GLN A 911 -23.23 34.94 -25.73
CA GLN A 911 -24.67 34.96 -25.46
C GLN A 911 -25.21 33.56 -25.10
N VAL A 912 -24.73 32.52 -25.79
CA VAL A 912 -25.08 31.14 -25.48
C VAL A 912 -24.53 30.72 -24.11
N ALA A 913 -23.26 31.03 -23.82
CA ALA A 913 -22.63 30.71 -22.54
C ALA A 913 -23.34 31.41 -21.36
N VAL A 914 -23.67 32.70 -21.50
CA VAL A 914 -24.46 33.48 -20.53
C VAL A 914 -25.83 32.84 -20.31
N SER A 915 -26.55 32.50 -21.39
CA SER A 915 -27.87 31.88 -21.27
C SER A 915 -27.82 30.57 -20.49
N ARG A 916 -26.77 29.75 -20.68
CA ARG A 916 -26.58 28.49 -19.94
C ARG A 916 -26.08 28.70 -18.51
N ALA A 917 -25.23 29.70 -18.29
CA ALA A 917 -24.80 30.07 -16.95
C ALA A 917 -25.97 30.55 -16.09
N ARG A 918 -26.87 31.38 -16.66
CA ARG A 918 -28.09 31.84 -15.98
C ARG A 918 -29.01 30.70 -15.55
N THR A 919 -29.16 29.64 -16.36
CA THR A 919 -29.98 28.47 -15.96
C THR A 919 -29.41 27.70 -14.77
N VAL A 920 -28.13 27.88 -14.46
CA VAL A 920 -27.43 27.23 -13.33
C VAL A 920 -27.45 28.13 -12.10
N ILE A 921 -27.10 29.40 -12.28
CA ILE A 921 -26.92 30.37 -11.19
C ILE A 921 -28.25 30.94 -10.71
N ASP A 922 -29.13 31.34 -11.63
CA ASP A 922 -30.41 31.96 -11.29
C ASP A 922 -31.44 30.91 -10.88
N THR A 923 -32.40 31.33 -10.06
CA THR A 923 -33.59 30.52 -9.77
C THR A 923 -34.67 30.84 -10.79
N PRO A 924 -35.54 29.88 -11.17
CA PRO A 924 -36.62 30.15 -12.12
C PRO A 924 -37.56 31.30 -11.69
N GLU A 925 -37.65 31.55 -10.38
CA GLU A 925 -38.48 32.59 -9.75
C GLU A 925 -37.71 33.91 -9.48
N ALA A 926 -36.42 33.99 -9.82
CA ALA A 926 -35.63 35.20 -9.58
C ALA A 926 -36.18 36.38 -10.39
N ALA A 927 -36.49 37.49 -9.72
CA ALA A 927 -36.95 38.71 -10.37
C ALA A 927 -35.88 39.34 -11.27
N GLU A 928 -34.61 39.17 -10.90
CA GLU A 928 -33.44 39.64 -11.64
C GLU A 928 -32.37 38.55 -11.68
N SER A 929 -31.58 38.53 -12.76
CA SER A 929 -30.48 37.58 -12.94
C SER A 929 -29.25 38.02 -12.13
N ALA A 930 -28.58 37.08 -11.47
CA ALA A 930 -27.29 37.31 -10.83
C ALA A 930 -26.18 37.64 -11.86
N ILE A 931 -26.35 37.23 -13.13
CA ILE A 931 -25.44 37.62 -14.22
C ILE A 931 -26.00 38.86 -14.90
N VAL A 932 -25.51 40.03 -14.48
CA VAL A 932 -26.01 41.33 -14.92
C VAL A 932 -25.22 41.82 -16.14
N PHE A 933 -25.94 42.31 -17.15
CA PHE A 933 -25.36 42.99 -18.31
C PHE A 933 -25.72 44.48 -18.27
N ALA A 934 -24.72 45.34 -18.25
CA ALA A 934 -24.88 46.80 -18.30
C ALA A 934 -23.68 47.43 -19.02
N ASP A 935 -23.93 48.47 -19.81
CA ASP A 935 -22.89 49.27 -20.50
C ASP A 935 -21.84 48.45 -21.28
N GLY A 936 -22.25 47.35 -21.90
CA GLY A 936 -21.35 46.50 -22.68
C GLY A 936 -20.45 45.57 -21.86
N ALA A 937 -20.74 45.39 -20.56
CA ALA A 937 -19.99 44.54 -19.64
C ALA A 937 -20.91 43.55 -18.91
N TYR A 938 -20.34 42.41 -18.49
CA TYR A 938 -21.00 41.43 -17.63
C TYR A 938 -20.36 41.43 -16.24
N ARG A 939 -21.18 41.27 -15.20
CA ARG A 939 -20.74 40.96 -13.84
C ARG A 939 -21.61 39.88 -13.22
N ILE A 940 -21.06 39.17 -12.25
CA ILE A 940 -21.85 38.33 -11.35
C ILE A 940 -22.13 39.11 -10.06
N ALA A 941 -23.39 39.16 -9.64
CA ALA A 941 -23.90 39.87 -8.49
C ALA A 941 -24.79 38.93 -7.68
N LEU A 942 -24.16 38.18 -6.78
CA LEU A 942 -24.85 37.23 -5.92
C LEU A 942 -25.53 37.97 -4.74
N PRO A 943 -26.76 37.61 -4.35
CA PRO A 943 -27.40 38.12 -3.13
C PRO A 943 -26.63 37.75 -1.86
N GLU A 944 -26.80 38.50 -0.76
CA GLU A 944 -26.10 38.28 0.52
C GLU A 944 -26.26 36.88 1.13
N ARG A 945 -27.34 36.16 0.78
CA ARG A 945 -27.57 34.79 1.25
C ARG A 945 -26.65 33.77 0.57
N ASP A 946 -26.16 34.07 -0.63
CA ASP A 946 -25.29 33.21 -1.41
C ASP A 946 -23.83 33.44 -1.00
N ARG A 947 -23.00 32.40 -1.05
CA ARG A 947 -21.62 32.44 -0.53
C ARG A 947 -20.63 31.97 -1.58
N VAL A 948 -19.51 32.67 -1.68
CA VAL A 948 -18.32 32.24 -2.40
C VAL A 948 -17.21 32.05 -1.38
N ASP A 949 -16.61 30.86 -1.34
CA ASP A 949 -15.58 30.49 -0.36
C ASP A 949 -14.37 31.44 -0.35
N THR A 950 -13.93 31.92 -1.52
CA THR A 950 -12.80 32.86 -1.62
C THR A 950 -13.14 34.23 -1.06
N GLU A 951 -14.38 34.70 -1.21
CA GLU A 951 -14.84 35.96 -0.61
C GLU A 951 -14.96 35.83 0.90
N ALA A 952 -15.51 34.70 1.38
CA ALA A 952 -15.61 34.40 2.80
C ALA A 952 -14.22 34.32 3.46
N PHE A 953 -13.26 33.65 2.82
CA PHE A 953 -11.87 33.63 3.24
C PHE A 953 -11.24 35.02 3.24
N ALA A 954 -11.41 35.81 2.17
CA ALA A 954 -10.82 37.14 2.08
C ALA A 954 -11.34 38.08 3.19
N GLN A 955 -12.64 38.02 3.50
CA GLN A 955 -13.25 38.78 4.59
C GLN A 955 -12.74 38.32 5.96
N ALA A 956 -12.70 37.00 6.20
CA ALA A 956 -12.20 36.43 7.45
C ALA A 956 -10.71 36.74 7.66
N ALA A 957 -9.89 36.62 6.62
CA ALA A 957 -8.47 36.94 6.66
C ALA A 957 -8.23 38.42 6.96
N ALA A 958 -8.98 39.33 6.32
CA ALA A 958 -8.87 40.77 6.59
C ALA A 958 -9.27 41.10 8.05
N ALA A 959 -10.36 40.52 8.54
CA ALA A 959 -10.81 40.71 9.93
C ALA A 959 -9.80 40.14 10.93
N ALA A 960 -9.28 38.93 10.69
CA ALA A 960 -8.29 38.28 11.55
C ALA A 960 -6.96 39.04 11.61
N LEU A 961 -6.48 39.54 10.46
CA LEU A 961 -5.26 40.35 10.39
C LEU A 961 -5.41 41.72 11.08
N ALA A 962 -6.63 42.27 11.13
CA ALA A 962 -6.93 43.52 11.85
C ALA A 962 -7.26 43.32 13.34
N ALA A 963 -7.62 42.10 13.76
CA ALA A 963 -7.99 41.80 15.14
C ALA A 963 -6.82 42.01 16.11
N THR A 964 -7.09 42.40 17.35
CA THR A 964 -6.07 42.60 18.39
C THR A 964 -6.48 41.96 19.70
N GLY A 965 -5.51 41.59 20.53
CA GLY A 965 -5.76 40.98 21.84
C GLY A 965 -6.22 39.52 21.74
N SER A 966 -6.96 39.06 22.75
CA SER A 966 -7.28 37.63 22.94
C SER A 966 -8.12 36.99 21.83
N LEU A 967 -8.82 37.78 21.01
CA LEU A 967 -9.63 37.26 19.90
C LEU A 967 -8.83 37.08 18.60
N ARG A 968 -7.58 37.56 18.55
CA ARG A 968 -6.77 37.53 17.33
C ARG A 968 -6.42 36.11 16.90
N ARG A 969 -5.90 35.27 17.82
CA ARG A 969 -5.55 33.87 17.53
C ARG A 969 -6.75 33.04 17.03
N PRO A 970 -7.91 33.01 17.71
CA PRO A 970 -9.08 32.29 17.20
C PRO A 970 -9.56 32.77 15.83
N ALA A 971 -9.51 34.08 15.56
CA ALA A 971 -9.87 34.62 14.26
C ALA A 971 -8.90 34.18 13.14
N LEU A 972 -7.58 34.13 13.44
CA LEU A 972 -6.57 33.64 12.50
C LEU A 972 -6.73 32.13 12.23
N GLU A 973 -7.01 31.33 13.26
CA GLU A 973 -7.31 29.90 13.13
C GLU A 973 -8.54 29.67 12.24
N GLN A 974 -9.62 30.41 12.48
CA GLN A 974 -10.84 30.35 11.65
C GLN A 974 -10.56 30.74 10.20
N ALA A 975 -9.82 31.82 9.96
CA ALA A 975 -9.45 32.24 8.60
C ALA A 975 -8.58 31.19 7.90
N ALA A 976 -7.63 30.58 8.62
CA ALA A 976 -6.76 29.53 8.07
C ALA A 976 -7.50 28.23 7.74
N GLN A 977 -8.61 27.92 8.43
CA GLN A 977 -9.47 26.75 8.15
C GLN A 977 -10.33 26.91 6.89
N LEU A 978 -10.63 28.14 6.48
CA LEU A 978 -11.39 28.41 5.25
C LEU A 978 -10.58 28.19 3.97
N TRP A 979 -9.26 28.01 4.08
CA TRP A 979 -8.40 27.69 2.95
C TRP A 979 -8.54 26.21 2.56
N GLY A 980 -9.25 25.94 1.46
CA GLY A 980 -9.48 24.60 0.93
C GLY A 980 -8.43 24.09 -0.07
N GLY A 981 -7.26 24.73 -0.15
CA GLY A 981 -6.20 24.43 -1.13
C GLY A 981 -6.13 25.45 -2.28
N PRO A 982 -5.31 25.21 -3.32
CA PRO A 982 -5.13 26.14 -4.43
C PRO A 982 -6.47 26.46 -5.12
N PRO A 983 -6.78 27.74 -5.38
CA PRO A 983 -8.03 28.11 -6.04
C PRO A 983 -8.00 27.76 -7.54
N LEU A 984 -9.12 27.26 -8.08
CA LEU A 984 -9.34 26.91 -9.49
C LEU A 984 -8.19 26.10 -10.13
N PRO A 985 -7.82 24.92 -9.59
CA PRO A 985 -6.75 24.10 -10.14
C PRO A 985 -6.99 23.67 -11.59
N GLU A 986 -8.25 23.64 -12.06
CA GLU A 986 -8.63 23.29 -13.43
C GLU A 986 -8.27 24.39 -14.45
N GLU A 987 -8.09 25.63 -14.00
CA GLU A 987 -7.74 26.78 -14.84
C GLU A 987 -6.28 27.22 -14.55
N ARG A 988 -5.39 26.28 -14.20
CA ARG A 988 -3.97 26.54 -13.85
C ARG A 988 -3.22 27.38 -14.88
N TYR A 989 -3.50 27.20 -16.17
CA TYR A 989 -2.82 27.91 -17.27
C TYR A 989 -3.62 29.11 -17.79
N ALA A 990 -4.69 29.48 -17.09
CA ALA A 990 -5.54 30.58 -17.49
C ALA A 990 -5.00 31.90 -16.91
N GLY A 991 -4.27 32.65 -17.74
CA GLY A 991 -3.59 33.88 -17.30
C GLY A 991 -4.51 34.95 -16.69
N TRP A 992 -5.80 34.92 -16.98
CA TRP A 992 -6.79 35.82 -16.38
C TRP A 992 -7.04 35.57 -14.88
N ALA A 993 -6.58 34.44 -14.32
CA ALA A 993 -6.71 34.12 -12.90
C ALA A 993 -5.41 34.31 -12.09
N ASP A 994 -4.25 34.49 -12.74
CA ASP A 994 -2.94 34.46 -12.07
C ASP A 994 -2.85 35.48 -10.92
N THR A 995 -3.08 36.76 -11.21
CA THR A 995 -3.00 37.83 -10.21
C THR A 995 -3.99 37.64 -9.05
N TRP A 996 -5.18 37.10 -9.35
CA TRP A 996 -6.19 36.81 -8.34
C TRP A 996 -5.74 35.67 -7.41
N ARG A 997 -5.18 34.58 -7.96
CA ARG A 997 -4.64 33.46 -7.19
C ARG A 997 -3.47 33.90 -6.32
N GLU A 998 -2.51 34.62 -6.90
CA GLU A 998 -1.34 35.14 -6.18
C GLU A 998 -1.74 35.99 -4.98
N ARG A 999 -2.74 36.87 -5.15
CA ARG A 999 -3.24 37.71 -4.06
C ARG A 999 -3.91 36.91 -2.95
N LEU A 1000 -4.71 35.88 -3.28
CA LEU A 1000 -5.34 35.00 -2.29
C LEU A 1000 -4.27 34.19 -1.51
N GLN A 1001 -3.30 33.61 -2.22
CA GLN A 1001 -2.19 32.87 -1.62
C GLN A 1001 -1.33 33.77 -0.73
N ALA A 1002 -0.99 34.97 -1.18
CA ALA A 1002 -0.30 35.95 -0.36
C ALA A 1002 -1.11 36.35 0.90
N SER A 1003 -2.44 36.43 0.80
CA SER A 1003 -3.29 36.68 1.97
C SER A 1003 -3.28 35.51 2.96
N TYR A 1004 -3.30 34.28 2.46
CA TYR A 1004 -3.20 33.08 3.28
C TYR A 1004 -1.84 32.96 3.99
N HIS A 1005 -0.73 33.19 3.28
CA HIS A 1005 0.59 33.20 3.92
C HIS A 1005 0.71 34.30 4.99
N ARG A 1006 0.07 35.47 4.79
CA ARG A 1006 -0.01 36.50 5.84
C ARG A 1006 -0.78 36.02 7.08
N VAL A 1007 -1.89 35.31 6.89
CA VAL A 1007 -2.67 34.72 8.00
C VAL A 1007 -1.84 33.68 8.75
N LEU A 1008 -1.19 32.74 8.04
CA LEU A 1008 -0.36 31.71 8.67
C LEU A 1008 0.85 32.30 9.40
N ASN A 1009 1.53 33.29 8.82
CA ASN A 1009 2.64 33.96 9.49
C ASN A 1009 2.19 34.70 10.75
N ALA A 1010 1.04 35.38 10.72
CA ALA A 1010 0.46 36.00 11.90
C ALA A 1010 0.04 34.97 12.96
N LEU A 1011 -0.50 33.83 12.53
CA LEU A 1011 -0.90 32.74 13.42
C LEU A 1011 0.31 32.10 14.11
N ALA A 1012 1.37 31.80 13.35
CA ALA A 1012 2.62 31.27 13.89
C ALA A 1012 3.26 32.22 14.92
N ALA A 1013 3.15 33.54 14.71
CA ALA A 1013 3.62 34.54 15.68
C ALA A 1013 2.82 34.50 17.00
N GLU A 1014 1.48 34.40 16.94
CA GLU A 1014 0.62 34.28 18.14
C GLU A 1014 0.87 32.94 18.89
N GLN A 1015 1.05 31.84 18.15
CA GLN A 1015 1.36 30.53 18.73
C GLN A 1015 2.74 30.52 19.41
N ARG A 1016 3.74 31.17 18.79
CA ARG A 1016 5.05 31.39 19.40
C ARG A 1016 4.96 32.19 20.69
N ALA A 1017 4.21 33.30 20.69
CA ALA A 1017 4.03 34.12 21.88
C ALA A 1017 3.37 33.33 23.04
N ALA A 1018 2.56 32.32 22.70
CA ALA A 1018 1.95 31.39 23.65
C ALA A 1018 2.85 30.20 24.05
N ASN A 1019 4.06 30.06 23.47
CA ASN A 1019 4.94 28.88 23.60
C ASN A 1019 4.28 27.55 23.20
N ASP A 1020 3.37 27.59 22.23
CA ASP A 1020 2.65 26.43 21.71
C ASP A 1020 3.41 25.81 20.53
N GLU A 1021 4.56 25.20 20.82
CA GLU A 1021 5.46 24.65 19.80
C GLU A 1021 4.82 23.61 18.86
N PRO A 1022 3.93 22.70 19.32
CA PRO A 1022 3.23 21.80 18.41
C PRO A 1022 2.40 22.54 17.34
N ALA A 1023 1.67 23.59 17.75
CA ALA A 1023 0.88 24.39 16.82
C ALA A 1023 1.76 25.21 15.85
N VAL A 1024 2.91 25.71 16.32
CA VAL A 1024 3.91 26.37 15.46
C VAL A 1024 4.43 25.42 14.40
N ILE A 1025 4.77 24.18 14.77
CA ILE A 1025 5.26 23.16 13.84
C ILE A 1025 4.21 22.86 12.75
N GLU A 1026 2.95 22.70 13.13
CA GLU A 1026 1.87 22.47 12.16
C GLU A 1026 1.72 23.65 11.18
N THR A 1027 1.67 24.87 11.72
CA THR A 1027 1.49 26.09 10.91
C THR A 1027 2.68 26.34 9.99
N ALA A 1028 3.90 26.15 10.48
CA ALA A 1028 5.10 26.36 9.69
C ALA A 1028 5.31 25.26 8.63
N ARG A 1029 4.86 24.01 8.88
CA ARG A 1029 4.79 22.97 7.84
C ARG A 1029 3.88 23.37 6.68
N ARG A 1030 2.69 23.91 6.99
CA ARG A 1030 1.76 24.42 5.96
C ARG A 1030 2.42 25.49 5.09
N LEU A 1031 3.13 26.45 5.71
CA LEU A 1031 3.89 27.47 4.98
C LEU A 1031 4.96 26.87 4.06
N THR A 1032 5.79 25.94 4.57
CA THR A 1032 6.88 25.34 3.75
C THR A 1032 6.38 24.40 2.65
N THR A 1033 5.20 23.80 2.82
CA THR A 1033 4.58 22.98 1.77
C THR A 1033 4.05 23.85 0.64
N ASP A 1034 3.45 24.99 0.96
CA ASP A 1034 2.88 25.90 -0.04
C ASP A 1034 3.94 26.76 -0.73
N ASP A 1035 5.00 27.17 0.00
CA ASP A 1035 6.17 27.86 -0.54
C ASP A 1035 7.46 27.27 0.04
N PRO A 1036 8.08 26.30 -0.66
CA PRO A 1036 9.37 25.74 -0.27
C PRO A 1036 10.52 26.74 -0.24
N LEU A 1037 10.36 27.94 -0.85
CA LEU A 1037 11.37 28.99 -0.86
C LEU A 1037 11.21 29.99 0.30
N ASP A 1038 10.18 29.84 1.14
CA ASP A 1038 10.00 30.68 2.33
C ASP A 1038 10.98 30.30 3.44
N GLU A 1039 12.19 30.85 3.35
CA GLU A 1039 13.25 30.66 4.34
C GLU A 1039 12.81 31.04 5.78
N GLY A 1040 11.89 32.00 5.93
CA GLY A 1040 11.33 32.38 7.22
C GLY A 1040 10.53 31.25 7.86
N ALA A 1041 9.67 30.58 7.07
CA ALA A 1041 8.91 29.42 7.51
C ALA A 1041 9.81 28.23 7.88
N HIS A 1042 10.87 28.01 7.11
CA HIS A 1042 11.89 27.01 7.46
C HIS A 1042 12.55 27.30 8.81
N ARG A 1043 12.93 28.56 9.09
CA ARG A 1043 13.48 28.94 10.41
C ARG A 1043 12.50 28.69 11.56
N LEU A 1044 11.21 29.00 11.37
CA LEU A 1044 10.19 28.73 12.38
C LEU A 1044 10.18 27.24 12.77
N LEU A 1045 10.25 26.34 11.79
CA LEU A 1045 10.32 24.89 12.03
C LEU A 1045 11.62 24.45 12.69
N ILE A 1046 12.77 24.94 12.21
CA ILE A 1046 14.08 24.58 12.76
C ILE A 1046 14.14 24.96 14.25
N GLU A 1047 13.71 26.17 14.60
CA GLU A 1047 13.66 26.64 15.98
C GLU A 1047 12.67 25.83 16.84
N ALA A 1048 11.47 25.54 16.32
CA ALA A 1048 10.46 24.76 17.06
C ALA A 1048 10.91 23.31 17.31
N TYR A 1049 11.58 22.67 16.33
CA TYR A 1049 12.19 21.36 16.53
C TYR A 1049 13.35 21.39 17.54
N ALA A 1050 14.18 22.43 17.51
CA ALA A 1050 15.25 22.58 18.49
C ALA A 1050 14.69 22.71 19.93
N ARG A 1051 13.66 23.54 20.14
CA ARG A 1051 13.04 23.76 21.46
C ARG A 1051 12.27 22.56 22.00
N THR A 1052 11.76 21.70 21.12
CA THR A 1052 11.08 20.46 21.50
C THR A 1052 12.03 19.28 21.71
N GLY A 1053 13.36 19.52 21.72
CA GLY A 1053 14.37 18.49 21.96
C GLY A 1053 14.62 17.57 20.76
N ARG A 1054 14.33 18.04 19.53
CA ARG A 1054 14.46 17.27 18.29
C ARG A 1054 15.52 17.88 17.35
N PRO A 1055 16.81 17.95 17.76
CA PRO A 1055 17.86 18.61 16.99
C PRO A 1055 18.08 17.98 15.61
N ALA A 1056 17.89 16.66 15.46
CA ALA A 1056 17.99 15.99 14.17
C ALA A 1056 16.95 16.50 13.15
N LEU A 1057 15.69 16.70 13.58
CA LEU A 1057 14.64 17.26 12.73
C LEU A 1057 14.91 18.74 12.40
N ALA A 1058 15.48 19.50 13.34
CA ALA A 1058 15.89 20.88 13.11
C ALA A 1058 16.99 20.96 12.03
N LEU A 1059 18.01 20.10 12.10
CA LEU A 1059 19.07 20.05 11.09
C LEU A 1059 18.51 19.59 9.73
N ARG A 1060 17.67 18.55 9.69
CA ARG A 1060 17.04 18.12 8.44
C ARG A 1060 16.23 19.24 7.79
N GLN A 1061 15.47 20.01 8.58
CA GLN A 1061 14.68 21.12 8.05
C GLN A 1061 15.56 22.26 7.49
N TYR A 1062 16.70 22.55 8.13
CA TYR A 1062 17.70 23.49 7.60
C TYR A 1062 18.20 23.02 6.23
N LEU A 1063 18.40 21.72 6.07
CA LEU A 1063 18.91 21.14 4.84
C LEU A 1063 17.84 21.14 3.73
N THR A 1064 16.58 20.86 4.07
CA THR A 1064 15.44 21.06 3.16
C THR A 1064 15.37 22.52 2.68
N CYS A 1065 15.55 23.49 3.60
CA CYS A 1065 15.58 24.91 3.27
C CYS A 1065 16.71 25.24 2.27
N ARG A 1066 17.92 24.78 2.58
CA ARG A 1066 19.10 25.00 1.74
C ARG A 1066 18.89 24.44 0.33
N ARG A 1067 18.41 23.20 0.22
CA ARG A 1067 18.15 22.57 -1.07
C ARG A 1067 17.13 23.36 -1.88
N ALA A 1068 16.01 23.73 -1.27
CA ALA A 1068 14.98 24.52 -1.95
C ALA A 1068 15.53 25.86 -2.47
N LEU A 1069 16.29 26.61 -1.66
CA LEU A 1069 16.88 27.88 -2.05
C LEU A 1069 17.96 27.75 -3.14
N VAL A 1070 18.81 26.72 -3.05
CA VAL A 1070 19.86 26.48 -4.05
C VAL A 1070 19.24 26.04 -5.37
N ASP A 1071 18.33 25.07 -5.36
CA ASP A 1071 17.71 24.55 -6.58
C ASP A 1071 16.76 25.56 -7.24
N GLY A 1072 15.99 26.30 -6.43
CA GLY A 1072 14.99 27.23 -6.93
C GLY A 1072 15.51 28.63 -7.27
N LEU A 1073 16.52 29.12 -6.53
CA LEU A 1073 17.01 30.50 -6.66
C LEU A 1073 18.52 30.59 -6.91
N GLY A 1074 19.28 29.49 -6.76
CA GLY A 1074 20.74 29.49 -6.89
C GLY A 1074 21.46 30.22 -5.75
N VAL A 1075 20.82 30.35 -4.58
CA VAL A 1075 21.36 31.09 -3.43
C VAL A 1075 21.46 30.20 -2.19
N GLU A 1076 22.47 30.44 -1.36
CA GLU A 1076 22.63 29.78 -0.06
C GLU A 1076 21.74 30.44 1.02
N PRO A 1077 21.39 29.72 2.11
CA PRO A 1077 20.64 30.27 3.22
C PRO A 1077 21.28 31.53 3.82
N SER A 1078 20.42 32.44 4.26
CA SER A 1078 20.79 33.66 4.98
C SER A 1078 21.67 33.38 6.21
N ALA A 1079 22.40 34.42 6.64
CA ALA A 1079 23.26 34.32 7.82
C ALA A 1079 22.48 33.94 9.10
N GLU A 1080 21.22 34.38 9.21
CA GLU A 1080 20.33 34.07 10.33
C GLU A 1080 20.01 32.57 10.38
N THR A 1081 19.69 31.97 9.23
CA THR A 1081 19.38 30.53 9.12
C THR A 1081 20.62 29.65 9.32
N ARG A 1082 21.79 30.11 8.87
CA ARG A 1082 23.07 29.45 9.13
C ARG A 1082 23.47 29.52 10.61
N ALA A 1083 23.31 30.67 11.25
CA ALA A 1083 23.58 30.82 12.68
C ALA A 1083 22.68 29.90 13.53
N LEU A 1084 21.44 29.69 13.09
CA LEU A 1084 20.50 28.76 13.70
C LEU A 1084 20.98 27.30 13.59
N GLN A 1085 21.44 26.87 12.41
CA GLN A 1085 22.08 25.54 12.22
C GLN A 1085 23.30 25.37 13.14
N GLU A 1086 24.19 26.37 13.19
CA GLU A 1086 25.38 26.35 14.04
C GLU A 1086 25.02 26.25 15.53
N ALA A 1087 23.95 26.91 15.97
CA ALA A 1087 23.46 26.82 17.34
C ALA A 1087 22.96 25.40 17.67
N VAL A 1088 22.20 24.78 16.77
CA VAL A 1088 21.70 23.40 16.92
C VAL A 1088 22.86 22.40 16.95
N LEU A 1089 23.83 22.51 16.03
CA LEU A 1089 25.02 21.64 15.99
C LEU A 1089 25.87 21.74 17.26
N ALA A 1090 25.97 22.95 17.83
CA ALA A 1090 26.71 23.19 19.06
C ALA A 1090 25.93 22.88 20.35
N GLY A 1091 24.67 22.41 20.25
CA GLY A 1091 23.80 22.16 21.40
C GLY A 1091 23.48 23.42 22.22
N ARG A 1092 23.58 24.61 21.62
CA ARG A 1092 23.24 25.88 22.30
C ARG A 1092 21.72 26.06 22.31
N SER A 1093 21.19 26.77 23.31
CA SER A 1093 19.75 27.08 23.33
C SER A 1093 19.39 27.99 22.16
N VAL A 1094 18.25 27.70 21.54
CA VAL A 1094 17.71 28.36 20.34
C VAL A 1094 16.45 29.14 20.65
#